data_AF-A0A0F9SLX7-F1
#
_entry.id   AF-A0A0F9SLX7-F1
#
_cell.length_a   1.000
_cell.length_b   1.000
_cell.length_c   1.000
_cell.angle_alpha   90.00
_cell.angle_beta   90.00
_cell.angle_gamma   90.00
#
_symmetry.space_group_name_H-M   'P 1'
#
loop_
_entity.id
_entity.type
_entity.pdbx_description
1 polymer ?
#
loop_
_entity_poly.entity_id
_entity_poly.type
_entity_poly.pdbx_seq_one_letter_code
_entity_poly.pdbx_strand_id
1 'polypeptide(L)'
;MYKQLKALFARYIAAHLQAEGRPVSILGPTGKVVGAIDVLHVSSGSIRLAGWAFADDIVLHMNGIKVSTKADLPREDVARAHGAGKHVGFDFTNPLGPTHLHEINRFGAEFHHCRGAEAPIAKNLIFVRLWWAKSRLLFSFLVSLILQLPAFLEWRISRDPSLRSQIKRGLGLCPIPRMRELDPDLFRPKAVPTTSTAITIILPVFNAYDVLKEALQRIVTNTDLQWRIILIEDCSTDKRVLPLLRDWSATHKDRTTFIQNPENLGFIKSVNKGLNCAQRWPDTVVLLNSDALVPPKWASRLIQPLYHYPRAATATPMSNDAEIFSAPLICAPQNLGFGQGDIIDATAARLNPEAYTTAAPTGVGYCMAINPKYLKKVPQLDTAFGKGYGEEVDWCQKVRASGGLHYCAINLFVEHRGGQSFGSAEKLRLILKNNALISKRYPRYDTDVQNFIKSDPLVSPRIALALAWIAAQNTYPVSIYFAHSMGGGAEAYLQHRIKSKHHALDRAAIVIRMGGKMKWQIELHCRDGIISSGTNNLDYIAELLRPLKQRKLVYSCAVGARDPLGVPRSILHLSQNGKSKLEFLFHDYFPISPAYTLTNENGIYIGLPKVDENAIVSDGVHVNIEQWQNEWARLLETSDEISVFSNNSRDIVCKAYPEHRSKIKVKPHKMLQPVPLIKRPEGQIRRVIGVLGDIGVQKGAMIISRSATSIEKLGIGLVIVGNFDPAIPLPPSVRIHGSYSVSDLGKIAGQYDLTDWLVPSVWPETFSFTTHEALATGLNTHAFAIGAQGEAVAKAENGYAVPYFTENDLAKTLLSHIETHIVKRWALAS
;
A
#
# COMPACT_ATOMS: atom_id res chain seq x y z
N MET A 1 24.50 3.61 -23.91
CA MET A 1 24.71 2.58 -22.86
C MET A 1 25.21 3.16 -21.53
N TYR A 2 26.41 3.75 -21.45
CA TYR A 2 26.98 4.26 -20.18
C TYR A 2 26.08 5.30 -19.47
N LYS A 3 25.54 6.30 -20.19
CA LYS A 3 24.63 7.32 -19.63
C LYS A 3 23.31 6.74 -19.11
N GLN A 4 22.76 5.72 -19.78
CA GLN A 4 21.52 5.04 -19.39
C GLN A 4 21.72 4.17 -18.14
N LEU A 5 22.84 3.45 -18.07
CA LEU A 5 23.22 2.65 -16.91
C LEU A 5 23.45 3.54 -15.69
N LYS A 6 24.06 4.71 -15.88
CA LYS A 6 24.28 5.73 -14.85
C LYS A 6 22.95 6.28 -14.30
N ALA A 7 21.97 6.57 -15.16
CA ALA A 7 20.65 7.04 -14.75
C ALA A 7 19.82 5.94 -14.06
N LEU A 8 19.89 4.70 -14.55
CA LEU A 8 19.25 3.54 -13.94
C LEU A 8 19.80 3.25 -12.53
N PHE A 9 21.14 3.32 -12.39
CA PHE A 9 21.79 3.16 -11.11
C PHE A 9 21.43 4.27 -10.12
N ALA A 10 21.27 5.52 -10.59
CA ALA A 10 20.82 6.62 -9.74
C ALA A 10 19.40 6.40 -9.17
N ARG A 11 18.50 5.80 -9.95
CA ARG A 11 17.15 5.40 -9.49
C ARG A 11 17.21 4.21 -8.53
N TYR A 12 18.12 3.27 -8.77
CA TYR A 12 18.34 2.12 -7.88
C TYR A 12 18.87 2.57 -6.51
N ILE A 13 19.83 3.49 -6.50
CA ILE A 13 20.31 4.12 -5.27
C ILE A 13 19.15 4.81 -4.55
N ALA A 14 18.35 5.62 -5.25
CA ALA A 14 17.20 6.28 -4.65
C ALA A 14 16.26 5.29 -3.95
N ALA A 15 15.91 4.18 -4.60
CA ALA A 15 14.97 3.19 -4.08
C ALA A 15 15.53 2.32 -2.94
N HIS A 16 16.83 1.98 -2.97
CA HIS A 16 17.43 0.97 -2.09
C HIS A 16 18.42 1.51 -1.07
N LEU A 17 18.76 2.81 -1.12
CA LEU A 17 19.67 3.42 -0.16
C LEU A 17 19.07 3.33 1.24
N GLN A 18 19.86 2.72 2.13
CA GLN A 18 19.64 2.72 3.56
C GLN A 18 20.86 3.36 4.19
N ALA A 19 20.66 4.49 4.86
CA ALA A 19 21.74 5.22 5.51
C ALA A 19 21.23 5.94 6.76
N GLU A 20 21.97 5.80 7.85
CA GLU A 20 21.73 6.55 9.08
C GLU A 20 22.77 7.65 9.23
N GLY A 21 22.32 8.81 9.66
CA GLY A 21 23.16 9.96 9.98
C GLY A 21 23.50 10.03 11.47
N ARG A 22 24.52 10.82 11.79
CA ARG A 22 24.80 11.17 13.18
C ARG A 22 23.91 12.34 13.62
N PRO A 23 23.50 12.39 14.89
CA PRO A 23 22.94 13.60 15.46
C PRO A 23 23.92 14.77 15.32
N VAL A 24 23.42 15.96 14.99
CA VAL A 24 24.23 17.17 14.77
C VAL A 24 23.67 18.34 15.55
N SER A 25 24.48 18.91 16.43
CA SER A 25 24.14 20.17 17.12
C SER A 25 24.39 21.38 16.22
N ILE A 26 23.49 22.36 16.31
CA ILE A 26 23.52 23.61 15.56
C ILE A 26 23.92 24.71 16.54
N LEU A 27 25.06 25.36 16.28
CA LEU A 27 25.60 26.42 17.13
C LEU A 27 25.36 27.76 16.46
N GLY A 28 24.86 28.74 17.23
CA GLY A 28 24.72 30.12 16.80
C GLY A 28 26.06 30.88 16.81
N PRO A 29 26.06 32.15 16.38
CA PRO A 29 27.29 32.97 16.26
C PRO A 29 28.05 33.15 17.58
N THR A 30 27.35 33.06 18.72
CA THR A 30 27.91 33.16 20.07
C THR A 30 28.39 31.82 20.65
N GLY A 31 28.35 30.74 19.85
CA GLY A 31 28.73 29.39 20.28
C GLY A 31 27.67 28.64 21.11
N LYS A 32 26.53 29.27 21.40
CA LYS A 32 25.40 28.60 22.07
C LYS A 32 24.64 27.68 21.12
N VAL A 33 24.11 26.57 21.64
CA VAL A 33 23.25 25.65 20.87
C VAL A 33 21.91 26.33 20.57
N VAL A 34 21.60 26.45 19.29
CA VAL A 34 20.35 27.05 18.79
C VAL A 34 19.45 26.02 18.11
N GLY A 35 19.87 24.76 18.04
CA GLY A 35 19.09 23.64 17.55
C GLY A 35 19.89 22.33 17.52
N ALA A 36 19.22 21.23 17.23
CA ALA A 36 19.86 19.95 16.94
C ALA A 36 19.05 19.15 15.92
N ILE A 37 19.76 18.35 15.14
CA ILE A 37 19.21 17.28 14.30
C ILE A 37 19.34 15.99 15.11
N ASP A 38 18.22 15.43 15.55
CA ASP A 38 18.15 14.22 16.37
C ASP A 38 18.09 12.95 15.50
N VAL A 39 17.37 13.04 14.38
CA VAL A 39 17.14 11.94 13.45
C VAL A 39 17.58 12.37 12.07
N LEU A 40 18.44 11.57 11.44
CA LEU A 40 18.77 11.64 10.03
C LEU A 40 18.79 10.22 9.50
N HIS A 41 17.85 9.88 8.64
CA HIS A 41 17.74 8.52 8.11
C HIS A 41 17.23 8.53 6.68
N VAL A 42 17.82 7.69 5.83
CA VAL A 42 17.36 7.44 4.47
C VAL A 42 16.85 6.01 4.42
N SER A 43 15.57 5.85 4.08
CA SER A 43 14.97 4.54 3.80
C SER A 43 13.80 4.64 2.83
N SER A 44 13.55 3.53 2.13
CA SER A 44 12.36 3.33 1.31
C SER A 44 12.12 4.44 0.27
N GLY A 45 13.18 4.98 -0.34
CA GLY A 45 13.05 6.06 -1.32
C GLY A 45 12.96 7.48 -0.75
N SER A 46 13.08 7.64 0.57
CA SER A 46 12.88 8.92 1.26
C SER A 46 13.98 9.20 2.28
N ILE A 47 14.25 10.48 2.52
CA ILE A 47 15.06 10.96 3.64
C ILE A 47 14.11 11.50 4.70
N ARG A 48 14.33 11.12 5.95
CA ARG A 48 13.75 11.75 7.12
C ARG A 48 14.84 12.49 7.87
N LEU A 49 14.58 13.75 8.15
CA LEU A 49 15.39 14.56 9.04
C LEU A 49 14.42 15.02 10.17
N ALA A 50 14.84 15.01 11.43
CA ALA A 50 13.98 15.48 12.52
C ALA A 50 14.84 15.97 13.67
N GLY A 51 14.29 16.90 14.46
CA GLY A 51 15.05 17.55 15.52
C GLY A 51 14.29 18.74 16.08
N TRP A 52 15.05 19.74 16.55
CA TRP A 52 14.51 20.99 17.07
C TRP A 52 15.43 22.16 16.73
N ALA A 53 14.87 23.36 16.55
CA ALA A 53 15.65 24.57 16.30
C ALA A 53 14.88 25.83 16.72
N PHE A 54 15.61 26.85 17.15
CA PHE A 54 15.11 28.21 17.34
C PHE A 54 15.24 29.01 16.04
N ALA A 55 14.63 28.49 14.97
CA ALA A 55 14.67 29.03 13.61
C ALA A 55 13.25 29.07 13.05
N ASP A 56 12.92 30.11 12.29
CA ASP A 56 11.58 30.23 11.71
C ASP A 56 11.39 29.27 10.53
N ASP A 57 12.43 29.11 9.71
CA ASP A 57 12.42 28.26 8.54
C ASP A 57 13.67 27.38 8.48
N ILE A 58 13.46 26.12 8.11
CA ILE A 58 14.51 25.11 7.96
C ILE A 58 14.44 24.57 6.55
N VAL A 59 15.53 24.70 5.79
CA VAL A 59 15.61 24.33 4.39
C VAL A 59 16.55 23.14 4.21
N LEU A 60 16.01 22.02 3.75
CA LEU A 60 16.76 20.84 3.33
C LEU A 60 17.21 20.99 1.87
N HIS A 61 18.51 20.84 1.63
CA HIS A 61 19.15 20.88 0.32
C HIS A 61 19.57 19.48 -0.11
N MET A 62 19.00 19.00 -1.21
CA MET A 62 19.30 17.68 -1.77
C MET A 62 19.26 17.73 -3.29
N ASN A 63 20.34 17.34 -3.98
CA ASN A 63 20.34 17.19 -5.45
C ASN A 63 19.84 18.44 -6.21
N GLY A 64 20.07 19.65 -5.67
CA GLY A 64 19.57 20.90 -6.25
C GLY A 64 18.09 21.23 -5.94
N ILE A 65 17.41 20.36 -5.18
CA ILE A 65 16.05 20.57 -4.65
C ILE A 65 16.17 21.19 -3.25
N LYS A 66 15.33 22.20 -2.99
CA LYS A 66 15.18 22.85 -1.69
C LYS A 66 13.79 22.59 -1.14
N VAL A 67 13.71 22.04 0.07
CA VAL A 67 12.44 21.76 0.77
C VAL A 67 12.47 22.49 2.10
N SER A 68 11.47 23.34 2.38
CA SER A 68 11.41 24.14 3.60
C SER A 68 10.30 23.66 4.55
N THR A 69 10.54 23.75 5.85
CA THR A 69 9.53 23.57 6.92
C THR A 69 9.74 24.58 8.04
N LYS A 70 8.73 24.77 8.88
CA LYS A 70 8.84 25.54 10.12
C LYS A 70 9.11 24.64 11.34
N ALA A 71 9.70 25.20 12.39
CA ALA A 71 9.96 24.52 13.64
C ALA A 71 8.79 24.66 14.63
N ASP A 72 7.63 24.11 14.28
CA ASP A 72 6.37 24.31 15.01
C ASP A 72 5.86 23.08 15.78
N LEU A 73 6.61 21.98 15.83
CA LEU A 73 6.21 20.77 16.54
C LEU A 73 6.49 20.87 18.05
N PRO A 74 5.63 20.30 18.91
CA PRO A 74 5.80 20.38 20.37
C PRO A 74 6.98 19.53 20.86
N ARG A 75 7.92 20.16 21.60
CA ARG A 75 9.09 19.52 22.25
C ARG A 75 9.28 20.07 23.66
N GLU A 76 8.51 19.55 24.60
CA GLU A 76 8.49 20.03 26.00
C GLU A 76 9.79 19.74 26.76
N ASP A 77 10.49 18.69 26.36
CA ASP A 77 11.83 18.31 26.86
C ASP A 77 12.86 19.42 26.58
N VAL A 78 12.85 19.95 25.35
CA VAL A 78 13.74 21.02 24.89
C VAL A 78 13.32 22.37 25.48
N ALA A 79 12.02 22.67 25.51
CA ALA A 79 11.49 23.90 26.07
C ALA A 79 11.89 24.10 27.55
N ARG A 80 11.90 23.01 28.33
CA ARG A 80 12.34 23.03 29.74
C ARG A 80 13.85 23.20 29.89
N ALA A 81 14.64 22.56 29.02
CA ALA A 81 16.10 22.60 29.10
C ALA A 81 16.69 23.95 28.65
N HIS A 82 16.02 24.66 27.72
CA HIS A 82 16.53 25.88 27.11
C HIS A 82 15.67 27.14 27.34
N GLY A 83 14.58 27.05 28.12
CA GLY A 83 13.73 28.20 28.46
C GLY A 83 13.04 28.84 27.25
N ALA A 84 12.51 28.02 26.34
CA ALA A 84 11.93 28.44 25.07
C ALA A 84 10.43 28.07 24.94
N GLY A 85 9.77 28.53 23.88
CA GLY A 85 8.39 28.16 23.57
C GLY A 85 8.23 26.64 23.36
N LYS A 86 7.02 26.11 23.59
CA LYS A 86 6.75 24.67 23.48
C LYS A 86 6.93 24.09 22.07
N HIS A 87 6.81 24.94 21.05
CA HIS A 87 6.82 24.56 19.62
C HIS A 87 8.16 24.95 19.00
N VAL A 88 9.09 24.02 18.99
CA VAL A 88 10.47 24.21 18.47
C VAL A 88 10.98 22.99 17.71
N GLY A 89 10.16 21.94 17.60
CA GLY A 89 10.50 20.71 16.91
C GLY A 89 10.21 20.80 15.41
N PHE A 90 10.87 19.95 14.64
CA PHE A 90 10.61 19.78 13.21
C PHE A 90 10.79 18.31 12.81
N ASP A 91 10.08 17.89 11.77
CA ASP A 91 10.21 16.57 11.16
C ASP A 91 9.89 16.70 9.66
N PHE A 92 10.87 16.39 8.81
CA PHE A 92 10.71 16.41 7.36
C PHE A 92 10.97 15.01 6.84
N THR A 93 10.04 14.51 6.03
CA THR A 93 10.26 13.32 5.21
C THR A 93 10.08 13.71 3.75
N ASN A 94 11.13 13.56 2.94
CA ASN A 94 11.12 13.94 1.53
C ASN A 94 11.61 12.80 0.63
N PRO A 95 11.00 12.54 -0.54
CA PRO A 95 11.54 11.59 -1.50
C PRO A 95 12.94 11.98 -1.97
N LEU A 96 13.87 11.02 -2.08
CA LEU A 96 15.26 11.31 -2.52
C LEU A 96 15.35 11.73 -3.99
N GLY A 97 14.44 11.22 -4.83
CA GLY A 97 14.58 11.29 -6.29
C GLY A 97 15.84 10.56 -6.81
N PRO A 98 16.04 10.45 -8.14
CA PRO A 98 17.25 9.85 -8.70
C PRO A 98 18.51 10.53 -8.16
N THR A 99 19.39 9.79 -7.49
CA THR A 99 20.55 10.36 -6.77
C THR A 99 21.84 9.65 -7.17
N HIS A 100 22.90 10.38 -7.50
CA HIS A 100 24.21 9.80 -7.73
C HIS A 100 25.03 9.67 -6.44
N LEU A 101 25.93 8.68 -6.40
CA LEU A 101 26.75 8.37 -5.22
C LEU A 101 27.55 9.57 -4.65
N HIS A 102 27.98 10.49 -5.51
CA HIS A 102 28.77 11.66 -5.12
C HIS A 102 27.89 12.81 -4.60
N GLU A 103 26.59 12.82 -4.92
CA GLU A 103 25.65 13.87 -4.51
C GLU A 103 25.15 13.67 -3.09
N ILE A 104 25.12 12.42 -2.60
CA ILE A 104 24.73 12.08 -1.21
C ILE A 104 25.61 12.80 -0.18
N ASN A 105 26.90 13.00 -0.50
CA ASN A 105 27.84 13.70 0.38
C ASN A 105 27.60 15.22 0.41
N ARG A 106 26.73 15.75 -0.46
CA ARG A 106 26.44 17.19 -0.61
C ARG A 106 25.09 17.58 -0.01
N PHE A 107 24.42 16.67 0.68
CA PHE A 107 23.17 17.00 1.36
C PHE A 107 23.45 17.93 2.53
N GLY A 108 22.62 18.95 2.68
CA GLY A 108 22.77 19.97 3.71
C GLY A 108 21.43 20.47 4.22
N ALA A 109 21.44 21.07 5.40
CA ALA A 109 20.31 21.78 5.95
C ALA A 109 20.73 23.21 6.30
N GLU A 110 19.89 24.19 5.97
CA GLU A 110 20.04 25.59 6.35
C GLU A 110 18.95 25.98 7.35
N PHE A 111 19.34 26.71 8.38
CA PHE A 111 18.43 27.21 9.41
C PHE A 111 18.39 28.74 9.29
N HIS A 112 17.22 29.27 8.91
CA HIS A 112 16.99 30.68 8.60
C HIS A 112 16.30 31.37 9.79
N HIS A 113 16.62 32.65 10.01
CA HIS A 113 16.11 33.45 11.13
C HIS A 113 16.36 32.81 12.51
N CYS A 114 17.54 32.22 12.70
CA CYS A 114 17.94 31.65 13.99
C CYS A 114 18.05 32.74 15.06
N ARG A 115 17.56 32.47 16.28
CA ARG A 115 17.66 33.40 17.40
C ARG A 115 19.12 33.83 17.65
N GLY A 116 19.43 35.10 17.36
CA GLY A 116 20.77 35.68 17.51
C GLY A 116 21.72 35.53 16.31
N ALA A 117 21.21 35.18 15.12
CA ALA A 117 21.97 35.17 13.88
C ALA A 117 21.23 35.93 12.77
N GLU A 118 21.93 36.88 12.11
CA GLU A 118 21.38 37.61 10.94
C GLU A 118 21.49 36.78 9.65
N ALA A 119 22.45 35.85 9.57
CA ALA A 119 22.68 35.01 8.41
C ALA A 119 22.22 33.54 8.65
N PRO A 120 21.80 32.81 7.60
CA PRO A 120 21.42 31.41 7.72
C PRO A 120 22.57 30.52 8.17
N ILE A 121 22.30 29.57 9.07
CA ILE A 121 23.30 28.61 9.54
C ILE A 121 23.21 27.35 8.68
N ALA A 122 24.25 27.05 7.89
CA ALA A 122 24.31 25.85 7.05
C ALA A 122 25.03 24.69 7.75
N LYS A 123 24.49 23.47 7.61
CA LYS A 123 25.08 22.22 8.12
C LYS A 123 25.04 21.12 7.07
N ASN A 124 26.18 20.46 6.85
CA ASN A 124 26.25 19.27 6.02
C ASN A 124 25.69 18.06 6.77
N LEU A 125 24.92 17.23 6.07
CA LEU A 125 24.34 16.00 6.61
C LEU A 125 25.35 14.85 6.47
N ILE A 126 25.80 14.31 7.61
CA ILE A 126 26.86 13.29 7.65
C ILE A 126 26.25 11.91 7.91
N PHE A 127 26.39 11.02 6.94
CA PHE A 127 25.94 9.62 7.03
C PHE A 127 27.05 8.68 7.51
N VAL A 128 26.70 7.77 8.43
CA VAL A 128 27.61 6.78 9.01
C VAL A 128 27.78 5.60 8.07
N ARG A 129 29.01 5.07 7.95
CA ARG A 129 29.34 3.89 7.12
C ARG A 129 28.86 3.99 5.67
N LEU A 130 28.74 5.21 5.16
CA LEU A 130 28.21 5.46 3.82
C LEU A 130 29.01 4.71 2.75
N TRP A 131 30.33 4.61 2.90
CA TRP A 131 31.17 3.83 1.98
C TRP A 131 30.74 2.35 1.88
N TRP A 132 30.43 1.69 3.01
CA TRP A 132 29.91 0.31 3.02
C TRP A 132 28.53 0.20 2.36
N ALA A 133 27.65 1.18 2.61
CA ALA A 133 26.34 1.24 1.95
C ALA A 133 26.48 1.41 0.42
N LYS A 134 27.41 2.27 -0.03
CA LYS A 134 27.72 2.50 -1.45
C LYS A 134 28.26 1.25 -2.13
N SER A 135 29.21 0.55 -1.51
CA SER A 135 29.78 -0.69 -2.04
C SER A 135 28.74 -1.82 -2.12
N ARG A 136 27.90 -1.97 -1.08
CA ARG A 136 26.80 -2.94 -1.07
C ARG A 136 25.78 -2.67 -2.17
N LEU A 137 25.42 -1.40 -2.38
CA LEU A 137 24.48 -1.00 -3.43
C LEU A 137 25.05 -1.27 -4.83
N LEU A 138 26.32 -0.95 -5.07
CA LEU A 138 26.98 -1.23 -6.34
C LEU A 138 26.98 -2.74 -6.64
N PHE A 139 27.38 -3.55 -5.66
CA PHE A 139 27.39 -5.00 -5.79
C PHE A 139 25.97 -5.57 -6.02
N SER A 140 25.00 -5.15 -5.21
CA SER A 140 23.61 -5.61 -5.33
C SER A 140 22.98 -5.20 -6.67
N PHE A 141 23.32 -4.01 -7.16
CA PHE A 141 22.89 -3.54 -8.48
C PHE A 141 23.49 -4.38 -9.61
N LEU A 142 24.79 -4.68 -9.56
CA LEU A 142 25.46 -5.52 -10.55
C LEU A 142 24.87 -6.93 -10.58
N VAL A 143 24.66 -7.56 -9.42
CA VAL A 143 24.00 -8.86 -9.31
C VAL A 143 22.57 -8.80 -9.88
N SER A 144 21.80 -7.78 -9.50
CA SER A 144 20.43 -7.61 -10.02
C SER A 144 20.42 -7.39 -11.53
N LEU A 145 21.40 -6.67 -12.09
CA LEU A 145 21.55 -6.45 -13.53
C LEU A 145 21.88 -7.76 -14.27
N ILE A 146 22.78 -8.58 -13.72
CA ILE A 146 23.13 -9.89 -14.28
C ILE A 146 21.92 -10.82 -14.27
N LEU A 147 21.17 -10.86 -13.17
CA LEU A 147 19.95 -11.67 -13.06
C LEU A 147 18.84 -11.22 -14.03
N GLN A 148 18.81 -9.94 -14.41
CA GLN A 148 17.86 -9.41 -15.40
C GLN A 148 18.44 -9.33 -16.82
N LEU A 149 19.69 -9.77 -17.04
CA LEU A 149 20.35 -9.70 -18.34
C LEU A 149 19.61 -10.52 -19.42
N PRO A 150 19.07 -11.73 -19.13
CA PRO A 150 18.27 -12.47 -20.11
C PRO A 150 17.03 -11.67 -20.55
N ALA A 151 16.24 -11.16 -19.59
CA ALA A 151 15.06 -10.35 -19.87
C ALA A 151 15.40 -9.03 -20.60
N PHE A 152 16.58 -8.46 -20.34
CA PHE A 152 17.07 -7.26 -21.04
C PHE A 152 17.50 -7.55 -22.49
N LEU A 153 18.20 -8.66 -22.73
CA LEU A 153 18.59 -9.09 -24.07
C LEU A 153 17.37 -9.45 -24.90
N GLU A 154 16.42 -10.17 -24.31
CA GLU A 154 15.13 -10.51 -24.89
C GLU A 154 14.33 -9.24 -25.20
N TRP A 155 14.21 -8.30 -24.25
CA TRP A 155 13.58 -6.99 -24.49
C TRP A 155 14.24 -6.20 -25.64
N ARG A 156 15.57 -6.27 -25.79
CA ARG A 156 16.28 -5.57 -26.87
C ARG A 156 15.93 -6.12 -28.25
N ILE A 157 15.56 -7.40 -28.32
CA ILE A 157 15.18 -8.11 -29.54
C ILE A 157 13.67 -7.98 -29.78
N SER A 158 12.83 -8.27 -28.77
CA SER A 158 11.36 -8.34 -28.90
C SER A 158 10.64 -7.01 -28.70
N ARG A 159 11.28 -6.03 -28.05
CA ARG A 159 10.70 -4.74 -27.63
C ARG A 159 9.44 -4.82 -26.76
N ASP A 160 9.17 -5.97 -26.14
CA ASP A 160 7.98 -6.17 -25.30
C ASP A 160 7.94 -5.23 -24.07
N PRO A 161 6.89 -4.41 -23.90
CA PRO A 161 6.67 -3.59 -22.70
C PRO A 161 6.63 -4.37 -21.37
N SER A 162 6.26 -5.66 -21.40
CA SER A 162 6.13 -6.52 -20.22
C SER A 162 7.50 -6.87 -19.61
N LEU A 163 8.51 -7.12 -20.45
CA LEU A 163 9.89 -7.38 -20.06
C LEU A 163 10.55 -6.13 -19.47
N ARG A 164 10.22 -4.94 -19.98
CA ARG A 164 10.64 -3.67 -19.38
C ARG A 164 10.09 -3.50 -17.96
N SER A 165 8.85 -3.92 -17.71
CA SER A 165 8.23 -3.94 -16.39
C SER A 165 8.91 -4.97 -15.47
N GLN A 166 9.22 -6.16 -15.99
CA GLN A 166 10.01 -7.19 -15.28
C GLN A 166 11.39 -6.68 -14.86
N ILE A 167 12.13 -6.02 -15.74
CA ILE A 167 13.46 -5.45 -15.42
C ILE A 167 13.35 -4.37 -14.34
N LYS A 168 12.38 -3.44 -14.45
CA LYS A 168 12.14 -2.40 -13.43
C LYS A 168 11.79 -3.00 -12.07
N ARG A 169 11.03 -4.09 -12.05
CA ARG A 169 10.67 -4.84 -10.83
C ARG A 169 11.83 -5.66 -10.27
N GLY A 170 12.61 -6.34 -11.11
CA GLY A 170 13.80 -7.09 -10.71
C GLY A 170 14.89 -6.19 -10.11
N LEU A 171 14.93 -4.93 -10.55
CA LEU A 171 15.77 -3.88 -9.97
C LEU A 171 15.11 -3.17 -8.77
N GLY A 172 13.91 -3.56 -8.36
CA GLY A 172 13.19 -2.97 -7.22
C GLY A 172 12.91 -1.46 -7.35
N LEU A 173 12.72 -0.97 -8.58
CA LEU A 173 12.43 0.45 -8.87
C LEU A 173 10.94 0.78 -8.86
N CYS A 174 10.10 -0.24 -8.69
CA CYS A 174 8.67 -0.09 -8.40
C CYS A 174 8.48 -0.33 -6.90
N PRO A 175 7.71 0.51 -6.18
CA PRO A 175 7.31 0.19 -4.82
C PRO A 175 6.46 -1.08 -4.86
N ILE A 176 7.05 -2.21 -4.44
CA ILE A 176 6.35 -3.47 -4.26
C ILE A 176 6.33 -3.71 -2.75
N PRO A 177 5.15 -3.72 -2.09
CA PRO A 177 5.04 -4.37 -0.79
C PRO A 177 5.55 -5.81 -0.98
N ARG A 178 6.51 -6.27 -0.17
CA ARG A 178 7.05 -7.64 -0.28
C ARG A 178 5.91 -8.66 -0.25
N MET A 179 5.50 -9.12 -1.43
CA MET A 179 4.28 -9.88 -1.58
C MET A 179 4.60 -11.36 -1.42
N ARG A 180 3.95 -11.99 -0.44
CA ARG A 180 3.94 -13.45 -0.30
C ARG A 180 2.82 -14.00 -1.18
N GLU A 181 3.05 -15.16 -1.78
CA GLU A 181 2.01 -15.93 -2.46
C GLU A 181 0.98 -16.44 -1.44
N LEU A 182 -0.28 -16.45 -1.84
CA LEU A 182 -1.36 -17.02 -1.04
C LEU A 182 -1.14 -18.52 -0.88
N ASP A 183 -1.34 -19.01 0.34
CA ASP A 183 -1.15 -20.42 0.65
C ASP A 183 -2.21 -21.26 -0.10
N PRO A 184 -1.80 -22.18 -1.00
CA PRO A 184 -2.72 -22.92 -1.85
C PRO A 184 -3.59 -23.90 -1.06
N ASP A 185 -3.17 -24.33 0.12
CA ASP A 185 -3.89 -25.30 0.95
C ASP A 185 -4.88 -24.63 1.92
N LEU A 186 -4.97 -23.29 1.97
CA LEU A 186 -5.82 -22.55 2.91
C LEU A 186 -7.29 -22.97 2.85
N PHE A 187 -7.85 -23.19 1.66
CA PHE A 187 -9.25 -23.60 1.47
C PHE A 187 -9.42 -25.09 1.19
N ARG A 188 -8.33 -25.87 1.25
CA ARG A 188 -8.39 -27.30 0.99
C ARG A 188 -9.21 -27.98 2.09
N PRO A 189 -10.30 -28.70 1.76
CA PRO A 189 -11.13 -29.34 2.77
C PRO A 189 -10.29 -30.33 3.59
N LYS A 190 -10.36 -30.22 4.91
CA LYS A 190 -9.73 -31.17 5.81
C LYS A 190 -10.63 -31.43 7.00
N ALA A 191 -10.82 -32.70 7.34
CA ALA A 191 -11.50 -33.08 8.57
C ALA A 191 -10.67 -32.57 9.75
N VAL A 192 -11.28 -31.76 10.62
CA VAL A 192 -10.66 -31.40 11.89
C VAL A 192 -10.67 -32.66 12.76
N PRO A 193 -9.51 -33.15 13.23
CA PRO A 193 -9.48 -34.29 14.13
C PRO A 193 -10.33 -33.99 15.36
N THR A 194 -11.27 -34.87 15.68
CA THR A 194 -12.06 -34.76 16.91
C THR A 194 -11.15 -35.03 18.11
N THR A 195 -10.92 -34.02 18.93
CA THR A 195 -10.25 -34.17 20.23
C THR A 195 -11.31 -34.28 21.32
N SER A 196 -11.11 -35.17 22.29
CA SER A 196 -11.99 -35.33 23.46
C SER A 196 -11.39 -34.72 24.73
N THR A 197 -10.32 -33.92 24.60
CA THR A 197 -9.59 -33.41 25.76
C THR A 197 -10.37 -32.31 26.44
N ALA A 198 -10.48 -32.40 27.76
CA ALA A 198 -11.12 -31.36 28.55
C ALA A 198 -10.26 -30.10 28.64
N ILE A 199 -10.93 -28.95 28.77
CA ILE A 199 -10.30 -27.64 28.97
C ILE A 199 -10.66 -27.03 30.33
N THR A 200 -9.72 -26.29 30.91
CA THR A 200 -9.94 -25.45 32.08
C THR A 200 -9.78 -23.98 31.71
N ILE A 201 -10.89 -23.24 31.72
CA ILE A 201 -10.95 -21.82 31.39
C ILE A 201 -10.61 -21.01 32.64
N ILE A 202 -9.70 -20.05 32.55
CA ILE A 202 -9.43 -19.06 33.59
C ILE A 202 -9.99 -17.74 33.11
N LEU A 203 -11.00 -17.23 33.82
CA LEU A 203 -11.71 -16.00 33.47
C LEU A 203 -11.57 -14.98 34.60
N PRO A 204 -10.56 -14.08 34.55
CA PRO A 204 -10.46 -12.95 35.45
C PRO A 204 -11.48 -11.87 35.07
N VAL A 205 -12.14 -11.30 36.08
CA VAL A 205 -13.23 -10.33 35.90
C VAL A 205 -12.96 -9.08 36.73
N PHE A 206 -12.95 -7.94 36.05
CA PHE A 206 -12.96 -6.60 36.64
C PHE A 206 -13.84 -5.69 35.80
N ASN A 207 -15.06 -5.42 36.26
CA ASN A 207 -16.09 -4.60 35.58
C ASN A 207 -16.64 -5.20 34.26
N ALA A 208 -17.08 -4.33 33.34
CA ALA A 208 -17.65 -4.65 32.03
C ALA A 208 -18.91 -5.55 32.04
N TYR A 209 -19.87 -5.24 32.93
CA TYR A 209 -21.08 -6.05 33.18
C TYR A 209 -21.78 -6.58 31.92
N ASP A 210 -22.09 -5.70 30.95
CA ASP A 210 -22.88 -6.10 29.77
C ASP A 210 -22.13 -7.07 28.85
N VAL A 211 -20.84 -6.81 28.62
CA VAL A 211 -19.98 -7.69 27.80
C VAL A 211 -19.71 -9.00 28.53
N LEU A 212 -19.46 -8.95 29.84
CA LEU A 212 -19.24 -10.11 30.69
C LEU A 212 -20.44 -11.06 30.66
N LYS A 213 -21.67 -10.54 30.73
CA LYS A 213 -22.88 -11.35 30.65
C LYS A 213 -22.97 -12.11 29.32
N GLU A 214 -22.67 -11.42 28.21
CA GLU A 214 -22.62 -12.05 26.89
C GLU A 214 -21.51 -13.11 26.81
N ALA A 215 -20.31 -12.81 27.31
CA ALA A 215 -19.17 -13.73 27.32
C ALA A 215 -19.48 -15.02 28.10
N LEU A 216 -20.05 -14.90 29.30
CA LEU A 216 -20.47 -16.06 30.13
C LEU A 216 -21.53 -16.91 29.42
N GLN A 217 -22.52 -16.28 28.77
CA GLN A 217 -23.52 -17.01 28.00
C GLN A 217 -22.88 -17.75 26.82
N ARG A 218 -22.00 -17.09 26.06
CA ARG A 218 -21.29 -17.68 24.92
C ARG A 218 -20.41 -18.85 25.36
N ILE A 219 -19.71 -18.78 26.51
CA ILE A 219 -18.94 -19.91 27.04
C ILE A 219 -19.83 -21.14 27.23
N VAL A 220 -21.03 -20.99 27.79
CA VAL A 220 -21.96 -22.11 28.00
C VAL A 220 -22.49 -22.67 26.68
N THR A 221 -22.92 -21.78 25.77
CA THR A 221 -23.59 -22.18 24.53
C THR A 221 -22.63 -22.71 23.45
N ASN A 222 -21.42 -22.15 23.38
CA ASN A 222 -20.53 -22.34 22.23
C ASN A 222 -19.35 -23.28 22.48
N THR A 223 -19.06 -23.63 23.74
CA THR A 223 -17.94 -24.54 24.07
C THR A 223 -18.32 -25.99 23.76
N ASP A 224 -17.59 -26.60 22.82
CA ASP A 224 -17.89 -27.91 22.26
C ASP A 224 -17.12 -29.08 22.90
N LEU A 225 -16.21 -28.79 23.82
CA LEU A 225 -15.44 -29.78 24.59
C LEU A 225 -15.99 -29.94 25.99
N GLN A 226 -15.55 -30.97 26.72
CA GLN A 226 -15.71 -30.97 28.17
C GLN A 226 -14.93 -29.78 28.76
N TRP A 227 -15.57 -29.00 29.61
CA TRP A 227 -14.97 -27.79 30.13
C TRP A 227 -15.30 -27.56 31.59
N ARG A 228 -14.40 -26.86 32.26
CA ARG A 228 -14.64 -26.22 33.55
C ARG A 228 -14.07 -24.81 33.55
N ILE A 229 -14.48 -24.00 34.50
CA ILE A 229 -14.08 -22.61 34.59
C ILE A 229 -13.63 -22.25 36.01
N ILE A 230 -12.53 -21.51 36.09
CA ILE A 230 -12.06 -20.84 37.29
C ILE A 230 -12.41 -19.36 37.10
N LEU A 231 -13.47 -18.95 37.78
CA LEU A 231 -14.06 -17.61 37.67
C LEU A 231 -13.51 -16.73 38.79
N ILE A 232 -12.76 -15.70 38.43
CA ILE A 232 -11.99 -14.90 39.40
C ILE A 232 -12.53 -13.47 39.42
N GLU A 233 -13.19 -13.10 40.51
CA GLU A 233 -13.67 -11.74 40.73
C GLU A 233 -12.55 -10.92 41.40
N ASP A 234 -12.12 -9.84 40.74
CA ASP A 234 -10.97 -9.02 41.16
C ASP A 234 -11.38 -7.65 41.71
N CYS A 235 -12.37 -7.62 42.61
CA CYS A 235 -12.85 -6.43 43.29
C CYS A 235 -13.36 -5.33 42.32
N SER A 236 -14.32 -5.72 41.48
CA SER A 236 -15.03 -4.89 40.51
C SER A 236 -15.72 -3.71 41.19
N THR A 237 -15.60 -2.52 40.60
CA THR A 237 -16.25 -1.30 41.09
C THR A 237 -17.72 -1.19 40.68
N ASP A 238 -18.11 -1.85 39.58
CA ASP A 238 -19.51 -2.01 39.21
C ASP A 238 -20.19 -3.03 40.14
N LYS A 239 -21.06 -2.50 41.01
CA LYS A 239 -21.77 -3.28 42.04
C LYS A 239 -22.66 -4.40 41.48
N ARG A 240 -22.95 -4.39 40.17
CA ARG A 240 -23.76 -5.42 39.50
C ARG A 240 -22.96 -6.69 39.17
N VAL A 241 -21.63 -6.61 39.10
CA VAL A 241 -20.76 -7.71 38.65
C VAL A 241 -20.70 -8.83 39.69
N LEU A 242 -20.42 -8.52 40.97
CA LEU A 242 -20.28 -9.57 41.99
C LEU A 242 -21.57 -10.41 42.17
N PRO A 243 -22.78 -9.83 42.24
CA PRO A 243 -24.02 -10.61 42.26
C PRO A 243 -24.16 -11.52 41.04
N LEU A 244 -23.91 -10.99 39.82
CA LEU A 244 -23.96 -11.77 38.59
C LEU A 244 -23.05 -13.00 38.64
N LEU A 245 -21.80 -12.84 39.08
CA LEU A 245 -20.85 -13.94 39.14
C LEU A 245 -21.23 -14.99 40.20
N ARG A 246 -21.77 -14.57 41.35
CA ARG A 246 -22.25 -15.48 42.40
C ARG A 246 -23.43 -16.31 41.91
N ASP A 247 -24.43 -15.67 41.31
CA ASP A 247 -25.62 -16.34 40.77
C ASP A 247 -25.24 -17.30 39.63
N TRP A 248 -24.37 -16.85 38.73
CA TRP A 248 -23.89 -17.67 37.62
C TRP A 248 -23.10 -18.88 38.13
N SER A 249 -22.21 -18.69 39.11
CA SER A 249 -21.45 -19.79 39.71
C SER A 249 -22.32 -20.78 40.48
N ALA A 250 -23.38 -20.32 41.15
CA ALA A 250 -24.32 -21.19 41.84
C ALA A 250 -25.10 -22.07 40.85
N THR A 251 -25.49 -21.49 39.71
CA THR A 251 -26.18 -22.19 38.63
C THR A 251 -25.30 -23.25 37.94
N HIS A 252 -23.98 -23.03 37.87
CA HIS A 252 -23.01 -23.91 37.20
C HIS A 252 -22.02 -24.58 38.17
N LYS A 253 -22.47 -24.89 39.39
CA LYS A 253 -21.61 -25.41 40.48
C LYS A 253 -20.85 -26.71 40.14
N ASP A 254 -21.33 -27.48 39.16
CA ASP A 254 -20.71 -28.72 38.68
C ASP A 254 -19.40 -28.48 37.91
N ARG A 255 -19.23 -27.28 37.37
CA ARG A 255 -18.11 -26.93 36.47
C ARG A 255 -17.38 -25.64 36.84
N THR A 256 -17.79 -24.96 37.91
CA THR A 256 -17.23 -23.66 38.30
C THR A 256 -16.47 -23.72 39.61
N THR A 257 -15.23 -23.22 39.60
CA THR A 257 -14.49 -22.81 40.80
C THR A 257 -14.51 -21.29 40.89
N PHE A 258 -15.25 -20.74 41.85
CA PHE A 258 -15.33 -19.29 42.06
C PHE A 258 -14.29 -18.82 43.07
N ILE A 259 -13.50 -17.81 42.69
CA ILE A 259 -12.49 -17.16 43.53
C ILE A 259 -12.83 -15.69 43.63
N GLN A 260 -13.06 -15.19 44.84
CA GLN A 260 -13.24 -13.77 45.10
C GLN A 260 -11.98 -13.21 45.75
N ASN A 261 -11.37 -12.18 45.16
CA ASN A 261 -10.23 -11.51 45.76
C ASN A 261 -10.69 -10.49 46.84
N PRO A 262 -9.95 -10.37 47.96
CA PRO A 262 -10.27 -9.40 49.01
C PRO A 262 -9.96 -7.94 48.61
N GLU A 263 -9.07 -7.75 47.63
CA GLU A 263 -8.64 -6.47 47.09
C GLU A 263 -8.38 -6.60 45.58
N ASN A 264 -8.29 -5.48 44.85
CA ASN A 264 -7.94 -5.50 43.42
C ASN A 264 -6.45 -5.86 43.27
N LEU A 265 -6.18 -7.12 42.91
CA LEU A 265 -4.84 -7.66 42.74
C LEU A 265 -4.27 -7.40 41.33
N GLY A 266 -5.13 -7.03 40.38
CA GLY A 266 -4.80 -6.85 38.98
C GLY A 266 -4.70 -8.19 38.23
N PHE A 267 -4.65 -8.08 36.89
CA PHE A 267 -4.72 -9.21 35.98
C PHE A 267 -3.73 -10.33 36.32
N ILE A 268 -2.45 -10.00 36.48
CA ILE A 268 -1.37 -11.00 36.64
C ILE A 268 -1.57 -11.87 37.89
N LYS A 269 -1.82 -11.25 39.05
CA LYS A 269 -1.99 -11.97 40.32
C LYS A 269 -3.27 -12.79 40.33
N SER A 270 -4.35 -12.26 39.76
CA SER A 270 -5.62 -12.96 39.59
C SER A 270 -5.45 -14.19 38.70
N VAL A 271 -4.83 -14.04 37.53
CA VAL A 271 -4.52 -15.15 36.62
C VAL A 271 -3.60 -16.17 37.28
N ASN A 272 -2.57 -15.77 38.04
CA ASN A 272 -1.69 -16.70 38.75
C ASN A 272 -2.43 -17.56 39.78
N LYS A 273 -3.42 -17.02 40.50
CA LYS A 273 -4.30 -17.84 41.37
C LYS A 273 -5.07 -18.87 40.54
N GLY A 274 -5.57 -18.46 39.37
CA GLY A 274 -6.22 -19.33 38.40
C GLY A 274 -5.31 -20.45 37.90
N LEU A 275 -4.09 -20.11 37.45
CA LEU A 275 -3.10 -21.07 36.94
C LEU A 275 -2.71 -22.08 38.02
N ASN A 276 -2.53 -21.65 39.26
CA ASN A 276 -2.26 -22.54 40.37
C ASN A 276 -3.43 -23.50 40.65
N CYS A 277 -4.67 -23.01 40.59
CA CYS A 277 -5.85 -23.85 40.75
C CYS A 277 -6.02 -24.83 39.59
N ALA A 278 -5.74 -24.40 38.36
CA ALA A 278 -5.87 -25.21 37.15
C ALA A 278 -4.97 -26.45 37.14
N GLN A 279 -3.82 -26.40 37.84
CA GLN A 279 -2.88 -27.53 37.94
C GLN A 279 -3.45 -28.77 38.64
N ARG A 280 -4.61 -28.67 39.31
CA ARG A 280 -5.33 -29.81 39.88
C ARG A 280 -5.80 -30.81 38.83
N TRP A 281 -5.86 -30.39 37.57
CA TRP A 281 -6.33 -31.20 36.45
C TRP A 281 -5.29 -31.30 35.33
N PRO A 282 -5.31 -32.36 34.52
CA PRO A 282 -4.42 -32.53 33.38
C PRO A 282 -4.87 -31.77 32.12
N ASP A 283 -5.96 -31.01 32.20
CA ASP A 283 -6.59 -30.28 31.11
C ASP A 283 -5.71 -29.22 30.48
N THR A 284 -5.96 -28.96 29.19
CA THR A 284 -5.47 -27.76 28.52
C THR A 284 -6.05 -26.52 29.19
N VAL A 285 -5.19 -25.58 29.57
CA VAL A 285 -5.62 -24.34 30.24
C VAL A 285 -5.88 -23.27 29.20
N VAL A 286 -6.98 -22.54 29.32
CA VAL A 286 -7.30 -21.40 28.45
C VAL A 286 -7.37 -20.14 29.29
N LEU A 287 -6.50 -19.17 29.01
CA LEU A 287 -6.68 -17.80 29.48
C LEU A 287 -7.72 -17.14 28.57
N LEU A 288 -8.81 -16.65 29.16
CA LEU A 288 -9.88 -15.99 28.43
C LEU A 288 -10.23 -14.69 29.17
N ASN A 289 -10.17 -13.56 28.48
CA ASN A 289 -10.64 -12.31 29.05
C ASN A 289 -12.18 -12.27 29.09
N SER A 290 -12.71 -11.48 30.02
CA SER A 290 -14.16 -11.30 30.21
C SER A 290 -14.87 -10.55 29.06
N ASP A 291 -14.09 -10.06 28.10
CA ASP A 291 -14.54 -9.37 26.89
C ASP A 291 -14.20 -10.11 25.58
N ALA A 292 -13.76 -11.37 25.67
CA ALA A 292 -13.55 -12.25 24.53
C ALA A 292 -14.84 -13.01 24.20
N LEU A 293 -15.44 -12.72 23.04
CA LEU A 293 -16.71 -13.30 22.60
C LEU A 293 -16.46 -14.53 21.74
N VAL A 294 -16.48 -15.69 22.39
CA VAL A 294 -16.19 -16.97 21.74
C VAL A 294 -17.32 -17.41 20.78
N PRO A 295 -17.01 -17.78 19.53
CA PRO A 295 -18.00 -18.26 18.56
C PRO A 295 -18.31 -19.77 18.75
N PRO A 296 -19.34 -20.33 18.08
CA PRO A 296 -19.66 -21.76 18.15
C PRO A 296 -18.47 -22.68 17.86
N LYS A 297 -18.28 -23.74 18.65
CA LYS A 297 -17.19 -24.73 18.51
C LYS A 297 -15.78 -24.13 18.55
N TRP A 298 -15.58 -23.10 19.36
CA TRP A 298 -14.28 -22.42 19.45
C TRP A 298 -13.21 -23.28 20.14
N ALA A 299 -13.59 -24.06 21.15
CA ALA A 299 -12.63 -24.68 22.06
C ALA A 299 -11.80 -25.76 21.35
N SER A 300 -12.43 -26.66 20.60
CA SER A 300 -11.71 -27.66 19.79
C SER A 300 -10.79 -27.02 18.76
N ARG A 301 -11.22 -25.93 18.12
CA ARG A 301 -10.42 -25.18 17.13
C ARG A 301 -9.23 -24.48 17.77
N LEU A 302 -9.41 -23.86 18.94
CA LEU A 302 -8.34 -23.17 19.66
C LEU A 302 -7.22 -24.13 20.07
N ILE A 303 -7.56 -25.32 20.58
CA ILE A 303 -6.56 -26.24 21.12
C ILE A 303 -5.93 -27.14 20.05
N GLN A 304 -6.49 -27.20 18.84
CA GLN A 304 -6.00 -28.05 17.75
C GLN A 304 -4.48 -27.95 17.52
N PRO A 305 -3.85 -26.74 17.49
CA PRO A 305 -2.42 -26.63 17.25
C PRO A 305 -1.57 -27.31 18.33
N LEU A 306 -2.07 -27.39 19.57
CA LEU A 306 -1.36 -28.01 20.68
C LEU A 306 -1.20 -29.54 20.53
N TYR A 307 -2.10 -30.17 19.78
CA TYR A 307 -2.05 -31.62 19.50
C TYR A 307 -1.36 -31.92 18.18
N HIS A 308 -1.47 -31.02 17.22
CA HIS A 308 -0.89 -31.22 15.90
C HIS A 308 0.62 -30.94 15.89
N TYR A 309 1.09 -29.93 16.63
CA TYR A 309 2.50 -29.57 16.68
C TYR A 309 3.17 -30.02 17.99
N PRO A 310 4.16 -30.93 17.95
CA PRO A 310 4.77 -31.49 19.16
C PRO A 310 5.43 -30.47 20.11
N ARG A 311 5.80 -29.30 19.58
CA ARG A 311 6.43 -28.20 20.33
C ARG A 311 5.46 -27.07 20.65
N ALA A 312 4.16 -27.18 20.32
CA ALA A 312 3.20 -26.13 20.61
C ALA A 312 3.00 -25.97 22.12
N ALA A 313 3.48 -24.83 22.61
CA ALA A 313 3.31 -24.37 23.98
C ALA A 313 2.04 -23.55 24.13
N THR A 314 1.71 -22.71 23.15
CA THR A 314 0.47 -21.92 23.14
C THR A 314 -0.18 -21.90 21.78
N ALA A 315 -1.49 -21.66 21.79
CA ALA A 315 -2.28 -21.34 20.61
C ALA A 315 -3.15 -20.11 20.90
N THR A 316 -3.22 -19.17 19.96
CA THR A 316 -4.01 -17.94 20.05
C THR A 316 -4.83 -17.79 18.77
N PRO A 317 -6.14 -17.45 18.83
CA PRO A 317 -6.94 -17.22 17.63
C PRO A 317 -6.67 -15.85 17.00
N MET A 318 -7.09 -15.69 15.74
CA MET A 318 -7.15 -14.37 15.13
C MET A 318 -8.26 -13.54 15.80
N SER A 319 -8.13 -12.21 15.77
CA SER A 319 -9.11 -11.29 16.37
C SER A 319 -9.17 -9.97 15.60
N ASN A 320 -10.14 -9.13 15.94
CA ASN A 320 -10.17 -7.72 15.59
C ASN A 320 -9.15 -6.89 16.39
N ASP A 321 -8.70 -7.37 17.56
CA ASP A 321 -7.72 -6.69 18.41
C ASP A 321 -6.83 -7.71 19.15
N ALA A 322 -5.80 -8.22 18.45
CA ALA A 322 -4.86 -9.22 18.96
C ALA A 322 -3.44 -9.03 18.41
N GLU A 323 -2.96 -7.79 18.34
CA GLU A 323 -1.60 -7.45 17.93
C GLU A 323 -1.21 -8.10 16.58
N ILE A 324 -0.20 -8.97 16.56
CA ILE A 324 0.29 -9.70 15.38
C ILE A 324 -0.74 -10.66 14.75
N PHE A 325 -1.81 -11.00 15.49
CA PHE A 325 -2.93 -11.83 15.02
C PHE A 325 -4.17 -11.02 14.62
N SER A 326 -4.08 -9.68 14.58
CA SER A 326 -5.20 -8.79 14.22
C SER A 326 -5.58 -8.86 12.75
N ALA A 327 -6.84 -9.14 12.44
CA ALA A 327 -7.42 -8.97 11.10
C ALA A 327 -8.42 -7.80 11.14
N PRO A 328 -8.52 -6.97 10.09
CA PRO A 328 -7.98 -7.12 8.73
C PRO A 328 -6.50 -6.75 8.57
N LEU A 329 -5.96 -5.87 9.41
CA LEU A 329 -4.60 -5.35 9.31
C LEU A 329 -3.81 -5.72 10.58
N ILE A 330 -2.58 -6.18 10.39
CA ILE A 330 -1.70 -6.57 11.49
C ILE A 330 -1.43 -5.36 12.41
N CYS A 331 -1.53 -5.56 13.72
CA CYS A 331 -1.34 -4.51 14.74
C CYS A 331 -2.23 -3.26 14.54
N ALA A 332 -3.37 -3.40 13.88
CA ALA A 332 -4.31 -2.30 13.64
C ALA A 332 -5.73 -2.74 14.06
N PRO A 333 -6.11 -2.48 15.33
CA PRO A 333 -7.36 -2.97 15.87
C PRO A 333 -8.58 -2.37 15.19
N GLN A 334 -9.67 -3.13 15.12
CA GLN A 334 -10.94 -2.70 14.54
C GLN A 334 -12.09 -2.85 15.51
N ASN A 335 -13.04 -1.92 15.44
CA ASN A 335 -14.31 -2.04 16.15
C ASN A 335 -15.27 -2.90 15.32
N LEU A 336 -15.94 -3.84 15.99
CA LEU A 336 -16.95 -4.68 15.39
C LEU A 336 -18.34 -4.33 15.93
N GLY A 337 -19.32 -4.27 15.04
CA GLY A 337 -20.73 -4.21 15.38
C GLY A 337 -21.28 -5.57 15.82
N PHE A 338 -22.48 -5.57 16.39
CA PHE A 338 -23.13 -6.78 16.88
C PHE A 338 -23.20 -7.90 15.82
N GLY A 339 -22.73 -9.10 16.17
CA GLY A 339 -22.74 -10.29 15.30
C GLY A 339 -21.69 -10.29 14.18
N GLN A 340 -20.92 -9.22 13.99
CA GLN A 340 -19.89 -9.17 12.94
C GLN A 340 -18.76 -10.15 13.21
N GLY A 341 -18.34 -10.33 14.47
CA GLY A 341 -17.35 -11.33 14.86
C GLY A 341 -17.74 -12.74 14.44
N ASP A 342 -19.02 -13.11 14.60
CA ASP A 342 -19.54 -14.43 14.23
C ASP A 342 -19.55 -14.64 12.71
N ILE A 343 -19.82 -13.59 11.91
CA ILE A 343 -19.76 -13.64 10.45
C ILE A 343 -18.31 -13.84 9.97
N ILE A 344 -17.35 -13.17 10.60
CA ILE A 344 -15.93 -13.34 10.31
C ILE A 344 -15.49 -14.77 10.67
N ASP A 345 -15.87 -15.26 11.85
CA ASP A 345 -15.55 -16.62 12.28
C ASP A 345 -16.17 -17.70 11.39
N ALA A 346 -17.37 -17.49 10.83
CA ALA A 346 -17.94 -18.42 9.85
C ALA A 346 -17.05 -18.60 8.60
N THR A 347 -16.24 -17.59 8.26
CA THR A 347 -15.19 -17.71 7.24
C THR A 347 -13.96 -18.42 7.80
N ALA A 348 -13.50 -18.06 9.00
CA ALA A 348 -12.38 -18.72 9.68
C ALA A 348 -12.59 -20.24 9.81
N ALA A 349 -13.80 -20.67 10.19
CA ALA A 349 -14.15 -22.08 10.38
C ALA A 349 -14.00 -22.95 9.12
N ARG A 350 -13.93 -22.34 7.93
CA ARG A 350 -13.71 -23.03 6.65
C ARG A 350 -12.23 -23.12 6.26
N LEU A 351 -11.36 -22.38 6.95
CA LEU A 351 -9.93 -22.39 6.67
C LEU A 351 -9.34 -23.71 7.15
N ASN A 352 -8.45 -24.29 6.35
CA ASN A 352 -7.69 -25.47 6.69
C ASN A 352 -6.73 -25.13 7.85
N PRO A 353 -6.93 -25.69 9.07
CA PRO A 353 -6.10 -25.34 10.23
C PRO A 353 -4.63 -25.73 10.06
N GLU A 354 -4.31 -26.65 9.15
CA GLU A 354 -2.94 -27.13 8.93
C GLU A 354 -2.21 -26.41 7.79
N ALA A 355 -2.86 -25.46 7.11
CA ALA A 355 -2.23 -24.66 6.05
C ALA A 355 -1.08 -23.79 6.58
N TYR A 356 -0.89 -23.71 7.90
CA TYR A 356 0.10 -22.81 8.48
C TYR A 356 0.89 -23.42 9.63
N THR A 357 2.21 -23.50 9.45
CA THR A 357 3.14 -24.18 10.36
C THR A 357 4.18 -23.25 11.00
N THR A 358 4.12 -21.95 10.73
CA THR A 358 5.14 -21.01 11.24
C THR A 358 4.80 -20.57 12.66
N ALA A 359 5.75 -20.68 13.57
CA ALA A 359 5.59 -20.22 14.94
C ALA A 359 5.68 -18.68 15.03
N ALA A 360 4.83 -18.10 15.86
CA ALA A 360 4.85 -16.69 16.22
C ALA A 360 5.92 -16.38 17.28
N PRO A 361 6.39 -15.13 17.37
CA PRO A 361 7.31 -14.71 18.43
C PRO A 361 6.70 -14.83 19.84
N THR A 362 5.38 -14.68 19.96
CA THR A 362 4.62 -14.77 21.23
C THR A 362 3.16 -15.19 20.97
N GLY A 363 2.47 -15.69 22.00
CA GLY A 363 1.00 -15.71 22.05
C GLY A 363 0.44 -14.38 22.57
N VAL A 364 -0.89 -14.21 22.51
CA VAL A 364 -1.59 -13.01 23.03
C VAL A 364 -2.63 -13.44 24.07
N GLY A 365 -2.56 -12.82 25.26
CA GLY A 365 -3.24 -13.30 26.47
C GLY A 365 -4.76 -13.13 26.56
N TYR A 366 -5.41 -12.46 25.60
CA TYR A 366 -6.87 -12.24 25.64
C TYR A 366 -7.69 -13.54 25.45
N CYS A 367 -7.15 -14.45 24.65
CA CYS A 367 -7.68 -15.79 24.39
C CYS A 367 -6.48 -16.68 24.00
N MET A 368 -5.92 -17.40 24.97
CA MET A 368 -4.70 -18.18 24.78
C MET A 368 -4.84 -19.56 25.43
N ALA A 369 -4.78 -20.60 24.61
CA ALA A 369 -4.61 -21.97 25.12
C ALA A 369 -3.14 -22.21 25.47
N ILE A 370 -2.92 -22.84 26.62
CA ILE A 370 -1.62 -23.15 27.20
C ILE A 370 -1.51 -24.67 27.36
N ASN A 371 -0.47 -25.24 26.78
CA ASN A 371 -0.17 -26.65 26.89
C ASN A 371 0.25 -27.01 28.33
N PRO A 372 -0.41 -27.99 29.00
CA PRO A 372 -0.14 -28.33 30.39
C PRO A 372 1.31 -28.74 30.66
N LYS A 373 1.99 -29.34 29.65
CA LYS A 373 3.41 -29.71 29.75
C LYS A 373 4.30 -28.49 29.98
N TYR A 374 4.00 -27.38 29.31
CA TYR A 374 4.78 -26.14 29.44
C TYR A 374 4.32 -25.32 30.63
N LEU A 375 3.04 -25.36 30.98
CA LEU A 375 2.54 -24.77 32.23
C LEU A 375 3.24 -25.36 33.46
N LYS A 376 3.45 -26.68 33.51
CA LYS A 376 4.21 -27.31 34.62
C LYS A 376 5.65 -26.80 34.73
N LYS A 377 6.27 -26.38 33.62
CA LYS A 377 7.64 -25.82 33.61
C LYS A 377 7.66 -24.35 34.03
N VAL A 378 6.65 -23.58 33.61
CA VAL A 378 6.52 -22.16 33.91
C VAL A 378 5.10 -21.94 34.48
N PRO A 379 4.88 -22.19 35.78
CA PRO A 379 3.53 -22.30 36.36
C PRO A 379 2.82 -20.96 36.59
N GLN A 380 3.54 -19.83 36.42
CA GLN A 380 3.05 -18.50 36.77
C GLN A 380 3.57 -17.45 35.77
N LEU A 381 2.78 -16.41 35.60
CA LEU A 381 3.15 -15.14 34.97
C LEU A 381 4.02 -14.32 35.94
N ASP A 382 4.93 -13.52 35.41
CA ASP A 382 5.88 -12.75 36.23
C ASP A 382 5.22 -11.49 36.80
N THR A 383 5.18 -11.38 38.13
CA THR A 383 4.56 -10.25 38.82
C THR A 383 5.33 -8.93 38.68
N ALA A 384 6.54 -8.94 38.12
CA ALA A 384 7.31 -7.71 37.85
C ALA A 384 6.61 -6.75 36.87
N PHE A 385 5.69 -7.25 36.05
CA PHE A 385 4.88 -6.47 35.11
C PHE A 385 3.69 -5.74 35.78
N GLY A 386 3.49 -5.90 37.09
CA GLY A 386 2.50 -5.15 37.86
C GLY A 386 1.06 -5.53 37.51
N LYS A 387 0.32 -4.63 36.85
CA LYS A 387 -1.11 -4.81 36.54
C LYS A 387 -1.39 -5.42 35.16
N GLY A 388 -0.35 -5.68 34.35
CA GLY A 388 -0.47 -6.30 33.03
C GLY A 388 0.47 -5.67 31.98
N TYR A 389 0.32 -6.08 30.72
CA TYR A 389 1.15 -5.74 29.57
C TYR A 389 2.59 -6.30 29.66
N GLY A 390 2.86 -7.39 28.92
CA GLY A 390 4.19 -7.97 28.76
C GLY A 390 4.41 -9.27 29.55
N GLU A 391 3.53 -9.61 30.49
CA GLU A 391 3.58 -10.85 31.26
C GLU A 391 3.45 -12.10 30.39
N GLU A 392 2.59 -12.05 29.37
CA GLU A 392 2.36 -13.11 28.42
C GLU A 392 3.55 -13.26 27.46
N VAL A 393 4.17 -12.13 27.09
CA VAL A 393 5.40 -12.10 26.29
C VAL A 393 6.53 -12.75 27.05
N ASP A 394 6.74 -12.36 28.32
CA ASP A 394 7.76 -12.91 29.20
C ASP A 394 7.56 -14.42 29.41
N TRP A 395 6.33 -14.86 29.68
CA TRP A 395 6.01 -16.28 29.79
C TRP A 395 6.31 -17.04 28.50
N CYS A 396 5.91 -16.49 27.35
CA CYS A 396 6.19 -17.07 26.04
C CYS A 396 7.70 -17.18 25.78
N GLN A 397 8.48 -16.13 26.07
CA GLN A 397 9.93 -16.17 25.89
C GLN A 397 10.62 -17.18 26.83
N LYS A 398 10.20 -17.28 28.09
CA LYS A 398 10.70 -18.31 29.03
C LYS A 398 10.44 -19.72 28.49
N VAL A 399 9.24 -19.96 27.96
CA VAL A 399 8.87 -21.25 27.39
C VAL A 399 9.59 -21.53 26.08
N ARG A 400 9.79 -20.52 25.23
CA ARG A 400 10.57 -20.60 24.00
C ARG A 400 12.03 -21.00 24.26
N ALA A 401 12.63 -20.48 25.33
CA ALA A 401 13.96 -20.89 25.77
C ALA A 401 14.03 -22.39 26.15
N SER A 402 12.91 -23.00 26.55
CA SER A 402 12.79 -24.44 26.83
C SER A 402 12.35 -25.29 25.61
N GLY A 403 12.32 -24.69 24.41
CA GLY A 403 11.95 -25.33 23.15
C GLY A 403 10.45 -25.32 22.82
N GLY A 404 9.62 -24.60 23.58
CA GLY A 404 8.22 -24.39 23.24
C GLY A 404 8.03 -23.37 22.11
N LEU A 405 6.94 -23.49 21.36
CA LEU A 405 6.60 -22.61 20.24
C LEU A 405 5.15 -22.14 20.34
N HIS A 406 4.86 -20.98 19.77
CA HIS A 406 3.55 -20.32 19.85
C HIS A 406 2.91 -20.33 18.46
N TYR A 407 1.65 -20.73 18.38
CA TYR A 407 0.95 -20.89 17.10
C TYR A 407 -0.34 -20.08 17.03
N CYS A 408 -0.78 -19.78 15.82
CA CYS A 408 -2.07 -19.16 15.57
C CYS A 408 -3.10 -20.24 15.23
N ALA A 409 -4.27 -20.23 15.87
CA ALA A 409 -5.42 -21.03 15.47
C ALA A 409 -6.15 -20.30 14.33
N ILE A 410 -5.63 -20.44 13.10
CA ILE A 410 -6.07 -19.64 11.94
C ILE A 410 -7.53 -19.88 11.54
N ASN A 411 -8.10 -21.04 11.90
CA ASN A 411 -9.48 -21.40 11.62
C ASN A 411 -10.46 -20.93 12.72
N LEU A 412 -10.03 -20.02 13.59
CA LEU A 412 -10.82 -19.45 14.67
C LEU A 412 -10.63 -17.94 14.73
N PHE A 413 -11.73 -17.20 14.73
CA PHE A 413 -11.76 -15.78 15.01
C PHE A 413 -12.55 -15.50 16.28
N VAL A 414 -11.92 -14.85 17.26
CA VAL A 414 -12.59 -14.47 18.52
C VAL A 414 -12.65 -12.95 18.58
N GLU A 415 -13.86 -12.40 18.65
CA GLU A 415 -14.03 -10.96 18.85
C GLU A 415 -13.56 -10.57 20.25
N HIS A 416 -12.74 -9.52 20.34
CA HIS A 416 -12.25 -8.95 21.59
C HIS A 416 -12.86 -7.56 21.74
N ARG A 417 -13.76 -7.40 22.72
CA ARG A 417 -14.63 -6.23 22.89
C ARG A 417 -14.35 -5.48 24.19
N GLY A 418 -13.23 -4.76 24.31
CA GLY A 418 -13.02 -4.04 25.57
C GLY A 418 -11.61 -3.53 25.87
N GLY A 419 -10.95 -2.85 24.94
CA GLY A 419 -9.67 -2.18 25.21
C GLY A 419 -9.71 -0.99 26.20
N GLN A 420 -10.86 -0.68 26.83
CA GLN A 420 -11.11 0.58 27.56
C GLN A 420 -10.86 0.57 29.08
N SER A 421 -10.39 -0.55 29.66
CA SER A 421 -10.43 -0.71 31.13
C SER A 421 -9.33 0.01 31.94
N PHE A 422 -8.49 0.86 31.35
CA PHE A 422 -7.52 1.68 32.09
C PHE A 422 -7.34 3.05 31.43
N GLY A 423 -7.31 4.12 32.24
CA GLY A 423 -7.13 5.49 31.76
C GLY A 423 -5.97 5.59 30.77
N SER A 424 -6.24 6.16 29.59
CA SER A 424 -5.37 6.06 28.40
C SER A 424 -3.91 6.42 28.67
N ALA A 425 -3.65 7.41 29.54
CA ALA A 425 -2.31 7.84 29.91
C ALA A 425 -1.58 6.88 30.88
N GLU A 426 -2.26 6.35 31.89
CA GLU A 426 -1.67 5.38 32.84
C GLU A 426 -1.40 4.05 32.13
N LYS A 427 -2.34 3.60 31.29
CA LYS A 427 -2.18 2.43 30.41
C LYS A 427 -0.97 2.59 29.51
N LEU A 428 -0.83 3.72 28.81
CA LEU A 428 0.31 3.97 27.92
C LEU A 428 1.64 3.99 28.70
N ARG A 429 1.67 4.60 29.89
CA ARG A 429 2.87 4.61 30.74
C ARG A 429 3.27 3.20 31.19
N LEU A 430 2.30 2.35 31.55
CA LEU A 430 2.56 0.97 31.94
C LEU A 430 3.08 0.15 30.75
N ILE A 431 2.48 0.28 29.57
CA ILE A 431 2.94 -0.34 28.31
C ILE A 431 4.39 0.06 28.01
N LEU A 432 4.71 1.35 28.02
CA LEU A 432 6.07 1.83 27.74
C LEU A 432 7.10 1.30 28.75
N LYS A 433 6.77 1.32 30.04
CA LYS A 433 7.63 0.79 31.11
C LYS A 433 7.89 -0.71 30.91
N ASN A 434 6.84 -1.48 30.64
CA ASN A 434 6.93 -2.92 30.54
C ASN A 434 7.57 -3.39 29.22
N ASN A 435 7.34 -2.66 28.12
CA ASN A 435 8.06 -2.90 26.86
C ASN A 435 9.57 -2.69 27.05
N ALA A 436 10.00 -1.65 27.77
CA ALA A 436 11.42 -1.46 28.08
C ALA A 436 12.00 -2.62 28.92
N LEU A 437 11.21 -3.19 29.84
CA LEU A 437 11.60 -4.39 30.58
C LEU A 437 11.73 -5.62 29.67
N ILE A 438 10.80 -5.82 28.73
CA ILE A 438 10.87 -6.89 27.72
C ILE A 438 12.10 -6.74 26.84
N SER A 439 12.34 -5.56 26.24
CA SER A 439 13.51 -5.33 25.39
C SER A 439 14.82 -5.56 26.14
N LYS A 440 14.86 -5.23 27.44
CA LYS A 440 16.02 -5.52 28.31
C LYS A 440 16.20 -7.01 28.58
N ARG A 441 15.13 -7.76 28.86
CA ARG A 441 15.17 -9.21 29.15
C ARG A 441 15.41 -10.05 27.90
N TYR A 442 14.88 -9.63 26.76
CA TYR A 442 14.84 -10.39 25.51
C TYR A 442 15.28 -9.54 24.31
N PRO A 443 16.59 -9.24 24.16
CA PRO A 443 17.07 -8.29 23.13
C PRO A 443 16.74 -8.65 21.67
N ARG A 444 16.43 -9.93 21.38
CA ARG A 444 16.04 -10.38 20.03
C ARG A 444 14.53 -10.28 19.76
N TYR A 445 13.71 -10.14 20.80
CA TYR A 445 12.25 -10.21 20.68
C TYR A 445 11.71 -9.14 19.72
N ASP A 446 12.16 -7.90 19.86
CA ASP A 446 11.71 -6.80 19.00
C ASP A 446 12.04 -7.07 17.52
N THR A 447 13.23 -7.63 17.25
CA THR A 447 13.61 -8.00 15.88
C THR A 447 12.75 -9.14 15.34
N ASP A 448 12.44 -10.15 16.16
CA ASP A 448 11.57 -11.26 15.78
C ASP A 448 10.14 -10.78 15.48
N VAL A 449 9.60 -9.87 16.29
CA VAL A 449 8.28 -9.23 16.06
C VAL A 449 8.29 -8.41 14.78
N GLN A 450 9.28 -7.54 14.57
CA GLN A 450 9.37 -6.73 13.35
C GLN A 450 9.54 -7.61 12.10
N ASN A 451 10.28 -8.71 12.19
CA ASN A 451 10.39 -9.68 11.11
C ASN A 451 9.06 -10.39 10.83
N PHE A 452 8.30 -10.75 11.87
CA PHE A 452 6.98 -11.34 11.73
C PHE A 452 6.01 -10.36 11.06
N ILE A 453 5.98 -9.10 11.50
CA ILE A 453 5.15 -8.04 10.91
C ILE A 453 5.53 -7.83 9.43
N LYS A 454 6.82 -7.67 9.15
CA LYS A 454 7.34 -7.41 7.81
C LYS A 454 7.09 -8.54 6.83
N SER A 455 7.13 -9.79 7.30
CA SER A 455 6.94 -10.97 6.45
C SER A 455 5.48 -11.42 6.36
N ASP A 456 4.61 -10.86 7.22
CA ASP A 456 3.23 -11.27 7.51
C ASP A 456 2.94 -12.72 7.08
N PRO A 457 3.49 -13.70 7.79
CA PRO A 457 3.37 -15.08 7.36
C PRO A 457 1.90 -15.55 7.39
N LEU A 458 1.02 -14.84 8.12
CA LEU A 458 -0.42 -15.09 8.19
C LEU A 458 -1.23 -14.30 7.14
N VAL A 459 -0.61 -13.76 6.09
CA VAL A 459 -1.32 -12.94 5.08
C VAL A 459 -2.50 -13.66 4.43
N SER A 460 -2.42 -14.97 4.18
CA SER A 460 -3.49 -15.76 3.52
C SER A 460 -4.76 -15.86 4.38
N PRO A 461 -4.72 -16.32 5.65
CA PRO A 461 -5.89 -16.24 6.50
C PRO A 461 -6.29 -14.79 6.78
N ARG A 462 -5.34 -13.86 6.96
CA ARG A 462 -5.65 -12.45 7.26
C ARG A 462 -6.46 -11.79 6.15
N ILE A 463 -6.12 -11.99 4.87
CA ILE A 463 -6.89 -11.43 3.76
C ILE A 463 -8.27 -12.09 3.63
N ALA A 464 -8.40 -13.39 3.90
CA ALA A 464 -9.70 -14.08 3.92
C ALA A 464 -10.61 -13.48 5.00
N LEU A 465 -10.08 -13.27 6.21
CA LEU A 465 -10.81 -12.63 7.31
C LEU A 465 -11.06 -11.14 7.06
N ALA A 466 -10.16 -10.44 6.36
CA ALA A 466 -10.35 -9.04 6.00
C ALA A 466 -11.52 -8.86 5.01
N LEU A 467 -11.66 -9.77 4.04
CA LEU A 467 -12.80 -9.78 3.13
C LEU A 467 -14.10 -10.16 3.84
N ALA A 468 -14.03 -11.09 4.81
CA ALA A 468 -15.17 -11.42 5.66
C ALA A 468 -15.57 -10.25 6.58
N TRP A 469 -14.62 -9.46 7.07
CA TRP A 469 -14.86 -8.27 7.86
C TRP A 469 -15.66 -7.22 7.06
N ILE A 470 -15.30 -6.98 5.81
CA ILE A 470 -16.06 -6.07 4.94
C ILE A 470 -17.44 -6.65 4.64
N ALA A 471 -17.51 -7.96 4.37
CA ALA A 471 -18.79 -8.63 4.15
C ALA A 471 -19.72 -8.49 5.37
N ALA A 472 -19.17 -8.55 6.59
CA ALA A 472 -19.91 -8.42 7.84
C ALA A 472 -20.48 -7.01 8.06
N GLN A 473 -19.90 -5.98 7.43
CA GLN A 473 -20.48 -4.63 7.46
C GLN A 473 -21.83 -4.60 6.73
N ASN A 474 -21.92 -5.24 5.56
CA ASN A 474 -23.12 -5.33 4.72
C ASN A 474 -23.87 -3.99 4.52
N THR A 475 -23.13 -2.88 4.47
CA THR A 475 -23.69 -1.52 4.36
C THR A 475 -23.65 -0.95 2.94
N TYR A 476 -22.86 -1.55 2.03
CA TYR A 476 -22.72 -1.11 0.65
C TYR A 476 -22.26 -2.25 -0.27
N PRO A 477 -22.56 -2.18 -1.58
CA PRO A 477 -21.94 -3.06 -2.57
C PRO A 477 -20.43 -2.79 -2.66
N VAL A 478 -19.62 -3.80 -2.34
CA VAL A 478 -18.17 -3.67 -2.31
C VAL A 478 -17.64 -3.54 -3.74
N SER A 479 -16.88 -2.48 -4.00
CA SER A 479 -16.30 -2.26 -5.33
C SER A 479 -15.04 -3.11 -5.51
N ILE A 480 -15.00 -3.87 -6.61
CA ILE A 480 -13.90 -4.72 -7.04
C ILE A 480 -13.37 -4.17 -8.36
N TYR A 481 -12.20 -3.55 -8.33
CA TYR A 481 -11.56 -2.94 -9.49
C TYR A 481 -10.60 -3.91 -10.16
N PHE A 482 -10.67 -4.05 -11.48
CA PHE A 482 -9.72 -4.82 -12.28
C PHE A 482 -8.75 -3.87 -12.97
N ALA A 483 -7.49 -3.86 -12.51
CA ALA A 483 -6.48 -2.91 -12.95
C ALA A 483 -5.12 -3.59 -13.18
N HIS A 484 -4.21 -2.91 -13.87
CA HIS A 484 -2.83 -3.37 -14.05
C HIS A 484 -1.90 -2.79 -12.97
N SER A 485 -0.68 -3.35 -12.83
CA SER A 485 0.32 -2.90 -11.85
C SER A 485 1.38 -1.94 -12.42
N MET A 486 1.15 -1.30 -13.59
CA MET A 486 2.21 -0.52 -14.28
C MET A 486 2.23 0.98 -13.94
N GLY A 487 1.26 1.47 -13.15
CA GLY A 487 1.13 2.89 -12.81
C GLY A 487 0.52 3.73 -13.95
N GLY A 488 0.79 5.05 -13.94
CA GLY A 488 0.30 5.98 -14.96
C GLY A 488 -1.07 6.59 -14.65
N GLY A 489 -1.73 7.16 -15.67
CA GLY A 489 -2.98 7.91 -15.51
C GLY A 489 -4.16 7.08 -14.99
N ALA A 490 -4.30 5.83 -15.46
CA ALA A 490 -5.32 4.90 -14.98
C ALA A 490 -5.13 4.56 -13.48
N GLU A 491 -3.88 4.44 -13.03
CA GLU A 491 -3.58 4.23 -11.60
C GLU A 491 -3.88 5.47 -10.77
N ALA A 492 -3.47 6.65 -11.23
CA ALA A 492 -3.75 7.91 -10.54
C ALA A 492 -5.27 8.13 -10.40
N TYR A 493 -6.04 7.82 -11.45
CA TYR A 493 -7.50 7.81 -11.40
C TYR A 493 -8.04 6.81 -10.37
N LEU A 494 -7.57 5.57 -10.37
CA LEU A 494 -8.03 4.53 -9.44
C LEU A 494 -7.78 4.95 -7.99
N GLN A 495 -6.58 5.43 -7.67
CA GLN A 495 -6.23 5.92 -6.33
C GLN A 495 -7.10 7.10 -5.90
N HIS A 496 -7.31 8.07 -6.80
CA HIS A 496 -8.23 9.19 -6.53
C HIS A 496 -9.67 8.70 -6.30
N ARG A 497 -10.15 7.73 -7.08
CA ARG A 497 -11.49 7.16 -6.95
C ARG A 497 -11.66 6.38 -5.65
N ILE A 498 -10.66 5.61 -5.23
CA ILE A 498 -10.65 4.93 -3.92
C ILE A 498 -10.69 5.96 -2.79
N LYS A 499 -9.83 6.98 -2.84
CA LYS A 499 -9.82 8.04 -1.83
C LYS A 499 -11.16 8.79 -1.74
N SER A 500 -11.72 9.20 -2.87
CA SER A 500 -12.91 10.06 -2.93
C SER A 500 -14.23 9.32 -2.75
N LYS A 501 -14.37 8.09 -3.25
CA LYS A 501 -15.64 7.34 -3.19
C LYS A 501 -15.70 6.30 -2.08
N HIS A 502 -14.54 5.88 -1.56
CA HIS A 502 -14.48 4.83 -0.55
C HIS A 502 -13.95 5.37 0.77
N HIS A 503 -12.71 5.85 0.84
CA HIS A 503 -12.12 6.31 2.11
C HIS A 503 -12.85 7.52 2.70
N ALA A 504 -13.32 8.46 1.86
CA ALA A 504 -14.12 9.60 2.31
C ALA A 504 -15.47 9.22 2.96
N LEU A 505 -15.94 7.98 2.72
CA LEU A 505 -17.17 7.43 3.28
C LEU A 505 -16.89 6.30 4.28
N ASP A 506 -15.64 6.15 4.72
CA ASP A 506 -15.17 5.07 5.61
C ASP A 506 -15.44 3.66 5.05
N ARG A 507 -15.35 3.53 3.72
CA ARG A 507 -15.54 2.27 2.99
C ARG A 507 -14.22 1.71 2.50
N ALA A 508 -14.15 0.39 2.42
CA ALA A 508 -13.03 -0.32 1.83
C ALA A 508 -13.30 -0.68 0.36
N ALA A 509 -12.23 -0.91 -0.41
CA ALA A 509 -12.31 -1.32 -1.80
C ALA A 509 -11.32 -2.41 -2.14
N ILE A 510 -11.67 -3.26 -3.10
CA ILE A 510 -10.81 -4.36 -3.55
C ILE A 510 -10.25 -4.01 -4.91
N VAL A 511 -8.96 -4.26 -5.11
CA VAL A 511 -8.30 -4.15 -6.41
C VAL A 511 -7.70 -5.50 -6.78
N ILE A 512 -8.13 -6.05 -7.91
CA ILE A 512 -7.53 -7.22 -8.54
C ILE A 512 -6.55 -6.71 -9.61
N ARG A 513 -5.26 -6.88 -9.32
CA ARG A 513 -4.13 -6.49 -10.14
C ARG A 513 -3.75 -7.59 -11.12
N MET A 514 -3.53 -7.19 -12.37
CA MET A 514 -3.04 -8.03 -13.46
C MET A 514 -1.68 -7.55 -13.98
N GLY A 515 -0.91 -8.48 -14.56
CA GLY A 515 0.42 -8.23 -15.10
C GLY A 515 1.54 -8.13 -14.06
N GLY A 516 1.31 -8.61 -12.84
CA GLY A 516 2.28 -8.75 -11.77
C GLY A 516 3.09 -10.06 -11.81
N LYS A 517 3.76 -10.39 -10.69
CA LYS A 517 4.48 -11.66 -10.51
C LYS A 517 3.53 -12.87 -10.48
N MET A 518 2.30 -12.65 -10.03
CA MET A 518 1.23 -13.65 -10.01
C MET A 518 0.18 -13.28 -11.06
N LYS A 519 -0.57 -14.28 -11.56
CA LYS A 519 -1.67 -14.05 -12.53
C LYS A 519 -2.71 -13.10 -11.94
N TRP A 520 -3.04 -13.28 -10.67
CA TRP A 520 -3.97 -12.46 -9.92
C TRP A 520 -3.32 -11.98 -8.64
N GLN A 521 -3.25 -10.67 -8.45
CA GLN A 521 -2.91 -10.08 -7.16
C GLN A 521 -4.16 -9.41 -6.61
N ILE A 522 -4.48 -9.65 -5.35
CA ILE A 522 -5.60 -9.04 -4.66
C ILE A 522 -5.06 -8.03 -3.64
N GLU A 523 -5.59 -6.82 -3.69
CA GLU A 523 -5.32 -5.75 -2.75
C GLU A 523 -6.63 -5.38 -2.08
N LEU A 524 -6.62 -5.26 -0.77
CA LEU A 524 -7.69 -4.63 -0.04
C LEU A 524 -7.22 -3.26 0.46
N HIS A 525 -7.90 -2.22 0.01
CA HIS A 525 -7.66 -0.83 0.34
C HIS A 525 -8.64 -0.41 1.44
N CYS A 526 -8.11 -0.16 2.63
CA CYS A 526 -8.82 0.39 3.77
C CYS A 526 -8.26 1.80 4.08
N ARG A 527 -9.00 2.56 4.89
CA ARG A 527 -8.52 3.86 5.39
C ARG A 527 -7.19 3.76 6.13
N ASP A 528 -7.02 2.69 6.93
CA ASP A 528 -5.86 2.50 7.81
C ASP A 528 -4.67 1.84 7.10
N GLY A 529 -4.84 1.34 5.88
CA GLY A 529 -3.76 0.69 5.15
C GLY A 529 -4.23 -0.25 4.04
N ILE A 530 -3.25 -0.90 3.41
CA ILE A 530 -3.48 -1.85 2.31
C ILE A 530 -2.90 -3.21 2.71
N ILE A 531 -3.68 -4.27 2.53
CA ILE A 531 -3.19 -5.66 2.56
C ILE A 531 -3.18 -6.22 1.15
N SER A 532 -2.10 -6.90 0.76
CA SER A 532 -1.93 -7.40 -0.60
C SER A 532 -1.23 -8.75 -0.65
N SER A 533 -1.73 -9.64 -1.50
CA SER A 533 -1.11 -10.93 -1.81
C SER A 533 -1.53 -11.39 -3.22
N GLY A 534 -1.05 -12.54 -3.69
CA GLY A 534 -1.37 -13.00 -5.04
C GLY A 534 -1.33 -14.52 -5.20
N THR A 535 -2.00 -14.99 -6.24
CA THR A 535 -2.13 -16.39 -6.62
C THR A 535 -2.22 -16.53 -8.14
N ASN A 536 -1.89 -17.73 -8.64
CA ASN A 536 -2.13 -18.07 -10.04
C ASN A 536 -3.50 -18.76 -10.26
N ASN A 537 -4.22 -19.07 -9.18
CA ASN A 537 -5.50 -19.78 -9.21
C ASN A 537 -6.69 -18.81 -9.10
N LEU A 538 -7.56 -18.77 -10.12
CA LEU A 538 -8.76 -17.93 -10.13
C LEU A 538 -9.82 -18.42 -9.12
N ASP A 539 -10.00 -19.72 -8.96
CA ASP A 539 -10.98 -20.30 -8.03
C ASP A 539 -10.66 -19.91 -6.59
N TYR A 540 -9.37 -19.73 -6.28
CA TYR A 540 -8.93 -19.20 -4.99
C TYR A 540 -9.42 -17.76 -4.77
N ILE A 541 -9.34 -16.90 -5.80
CA ILE A 541 -9.90 -15.54 -5.73
C ILE A 541 -11.41 -15.59 -5.58
N ALA A 542 -12.10 -16.48 -6.29
CA ALA A 542 -13.54 -16.68 -6.14
C ALA A 542 -13.92 -17.10 -4.72
N GLU A 543 -13.17 -18.02 -4.11
CA GLU A 543 -13.37 -18.45 -2.71
C GLU A 543 -13.10 -17.32 -1.71
N LEU A 544 -12.06 -16.52 -1.91
CA LEU A 544 -11.78 -15.32 -1.10
C LEU A 544 -12.94 -14.31 -1.14
N LEU A 545 -13.54 -14.12 -2.32
CA LEU A 545 -14.65 -13.18 -2.52
C LEU A 545 -16.02 -13.77 -2.13
N ARG A 546 -16.10 -15.07 -1.79
CA ARG A 546 -17.36 -15.76 -1.47
C ARG A 546 -18.18 -15.09 -0.35
N PRO A 547 -17.59 -14.53 0.73
CA PRO A 547 -18.36 -13.80 1.75
C PRO A 547 -19.10 -12.57 1.21
N LEU A 548 -18.61 -11.96 0.13
CA LEU A 548 -19.14 -10.71 -0.44
C LEU A 548 -20.38 -10.98 -1.30
N LYS A 549 -21.55 -10.96 -0.66
CA LYS A 549 -22.85 -11.16 -1.34
C LYS A 549 -23.22 -10.00 -2.25
N GLN A 550 -22.86 -8.77 -1.87
CA GLN A 550 -23.11 -7.57 -2.65
C GLN A 550 -21.78 -7.02 -3.16
N ARG A 551 -21.54 -7.15 -4.47
CA ARG A 551 -20.33 -6.65 -5.12
C ARG A 551 -20.67 -5.86 -6.37
N LYS A 552 -19.84 -4.85 -6.64
CA LYS A 552 -19.84 -4.08 -7.88
C LYS A 552 -18.49 -4.25 -8.54
N LEU A 553 -18.46 -4.79 -9.74
CA LEU A 553 -17.23 -4.97 -10.50
C LEU A 553 -16.97 -3.73 -11.35
N VAL A 554 -15.72 -3.33 -11.44
CA VAL A 554 -15.28 -2.19 -12.26
C VAL A 554 -14.08 -2.63 -13.07
N TYR A 555 -14.27 -2.86 -14.37
CA TYR A 555 -13.16 -3.07 -15.28
C TYR A 555 -12.48 -1.74 -15.59
N SER A 556 -11.16 -1.67 -15.43
CA SER A 556 -10.35 -0.49 -15.69
C SER A 556 -9.32 -0.72 -16.77
N CYS A 557 -8.49 -1.76 -16.63
CA CYS A 557 -7.41 -2.08 -17.56
C CYS A 557 -6.85 -3.48 -17.27
N ALA A 558 -6.54 -4.25 -18.32
CA ALA A 558 -5.92 -5.58 -18.23
C ALA A 558 -4.59 -5.68 -18.98
N VAL A 559 -3.98 -4.55 -19.35
CA VAL A 559 -2.69 -4.52 -20.05
C VAL A 559 -1.62 -5.27 -19.23
N GLY A 560 -0.93 -6.20 -19.90
CA GLY A 560 0.09 -7.05 -19.29
C GLY A 560 -0.46 -8.31 -18.61
N ALA A 561 -1.76 -8.60 -18.68
CA ALA A 561 -2.32 -9.87 -18.24
C ALA A 561 -1.62 -11.06 -18.94
N ARG A 562 -1.31 -12.12 -18.19
CA ARG A 562 -0.65 -13.33 -18.72
C ARG A 562 -1.52 -14.16 -19.66
N ASP A 563 -2.84 -14.04 -19.49
CA ASP A 563 -3.85 -14.73 -20.28
C ASP A 563 -4.96 -13.73 -20.59
N PRO A 564 -4.75 -12.86 -21.60
CA PRO A 564 -5.69 -11.78 -21.88
C PRO A 564 -7.06 -12.23 -22.35
N LEU A 565 -7.14 -13.30 -23.15
CA LEU A 565 -8.41 -13.88 -23.61
C LEU A 565 -9.22 -14.49 -22.45
N GLY A 566 -8.54 -14.98 -21.41
CA GLY A 566 -9.19 -15.45 -20.19
C GLY A 566 -9.71 -14.33 -19.28
N VAL A 567 -9.29 -13.07 -19.45
CA VAL A 567 -9.69 -11.97 -18.55
C VAL A 567 -11.20 -11.71 -18.59
N PRO A 568 -11.86 -11.53 -19.76
CA PRO A 568 -13.31 -11.35 -19.81
C PRO A 568 -14.08 -12.46 -19.08
N ARG A 569 -13.72 -13.72 -19.34
CA ARG A 569 -14.35 -14.89 -18.72
C ARG A 569 -14.13 -14.92 -17.21
N SER A 570 -12.93 -14.55 -16.75
CA SER A 570 -12.60 -14.46 -15.33
C SER A 570 -13.43 -13.39 -14.62
N ILE A 571 -13.59 -12.22 -15.23
CA ILE A 571 -14.41 -11.13 -14.67
C ILE A 571 -15.89 -11.56 -14.62
N LEU A 572 -16.40 -12.20 -15.67
CA LEU A 572 -17.77 -12.74 -15.70
C LEU A 572 -17.99 -13.80 -14.62
N HIS A 573 -17.06 -14.73 -14.44
CA HIS A 573 -17.11 -15.72 -13.36
C HIS A 573 -17.16 -15.04 -11.99
N LEU A 574 -16.27 -14.06 -11.74
CA LEU A 574 -16.24 -13.29 -10.49
C LEU A 574 -17.45 -12.36 -10.31
N SER A 575 -18.18 -12.03 -11.38
CA SER A 575 -19.46 -11.31 -11.34
C SER A 575 -20.65 -12.20 -10.95
N GLN A 576 -20.42 -13.50 -10.75
CA GLN A 576 -21.45 -14.54 -10.63
C GLN A 576 -22.32 -14.61 -11.88
N ASN A 577 -21.69 -14.56 -13.06
CA ASN A 577 -22.33 -14.62 -14.38
C ASN A 577 -23.45 -13.58 -14.54
N GLY A 578 -23.15 -12.30 -14.25
CA GLY A 578 -24.06 -11.17 -14.49
C GLY A 578 -25.00 -10.81 -13.34
N LYS A 579 -24.92 -11.49 -12.18
CA LYS A 579 -25.74 -11.11 -11.00
C LYS A 579 -25.24 -9.83 -10.32
N SER A 580 -23.96 -9.52 -10.47
CA SER A 580 -23.32 -8.35 -9.87
C SER A 580 -23.22 -7.21 -10.87
N LYS A 581 -23.45 -5.98 -10.39
CA LYS A 581 -23.33 -4.79 -11.25
C LYS A 581 -21.91 -4.67 -11.81
N LEU A 582 -21.77 -4.44 -13.10
CA LEU A 582 -20.52 -4.32 -13.82
C LEU A 582 -20.42 -2.96 -14.53
N GLU A 583 -19.39 -2.19 -14.17
CA GLU A 583 -19.01 -0.94 -14.83
C GLU A 583 -17.75 -1.16 -15.67
N PHE A 584 -17.78 -0.77 -16.93
CA PHE A 584 -16.66 -0.90 -17.86
C PHE A 584 -16.07 0.48 -18.17
N LEU A 585 -14.77 0.66 -17.90
CA LEU A 585 -14.03 1.87 -18.16
C LEU A 585 -13.00 1.64 -19.27
N PHE A 586 -13.13 2.34 -20.39
CA PHE A 586 -12.16 2.30 -21.50
C PHE A 586 -10.97 3.23 -21.22
N HIS A 587 -10.09 2.86 -20.28
CA HIS A 587 -8.84 3.62 -20.06
C HIS A 587 -7.78 3.37 -21.13
N ASP A 588 -7.95 2.31 -21.92
CA ASP A 588 -7.12 1.96 -23.07
C ASP A 588 -7.97 1.21 -24.12
N TYR A 589 -7.36 0.88 -25.27
CA TYR A 589 -8.01 0.09 -26.31
C TYR A 589 -7.62 -1.39 -26.27
N PHE A 590 -7.12 -1.89 -25.14
CA PHE A 590 -6.81 -3.31 -24.97
C PHE A 590 -8.01 -4.21 -25.26
N PRO A 591 -9.27 -3.87 -24.89
CA PRO A 591 -10.42 -4.66 -25.28
C PRO A 591 -10.57 -4.80 -26.81
N ILE A 592 -10.19 -3.77 -27.57
CA ILE A 592 -10.29 -3.75 -29.04
C ILE A 592 -9.15 -4.53 -29.70
N SER A 593 -7.93 -4.37 -29.17
CA SER A 593 -6.70 -4.96 -29.73
C SER A 593 -5.63 -5.17 -28.66
N PRO A 594 -4.85 -6.27 -28.71
CA PRO A 594 -3.66 -6.46 -27.88
C PRO A 594 -2.67 -5.29 -27.97
N ALA A 595 -2.57 -4.66 -29.13
CA ALA A 595 -1.92 -3.37 -29.31
C ALA A 595 -2.81 -2.26 -28.74
N TYR A 596 -2.84 -2.12 -27.41
CA TYR A 596 -3.75 -1.22 -26.68
C TYR A 596 -3.63 0.26 -27.04
N THR A 597 -2.56 0.65 -27.75
CA THR A 597 -2.35 2.00 -28.29
C THR A 597 -2.86 2.18 -29.72
N LEU A 598 -3.28 1.11 -30.38
CA LEU A 598 -3.65 1.07 -31.80
C LEU A 598 -2.55 1.60 -32.73
N THR A 599 -1.30 1.46 -32.30
CA THR A 599 -0.12 1.87 -33.07
C THR A 599 0.63 0.66 -33.61
N ASN A 600 1.27 0.81 -34.76
CA ASN A 600 2.21 -0.18 -35.29
C ASN A 600 3.56 -0.17 -34.54
N GLU A 601 4.49 -1.02 -34.98
CA GLU A 601 5.87 -1.14 -34.44
C GLU A 601 6.68 0.16 -34.47
N ASN A 602 6.32 1.10 -35.35
CA ASN A 602 6.93 2.41 -35.48
C ASN A 602 6.26 3.48 -34.58
N GLY A 603 5.24 3.09 -33.81
CA GLY A 603 4.50 3.99 -32.92
C GLY A 603 3.51 4.91 -33.65
N ILE A 604 3.17 4.59 -34.91
CA ILE A 604 2.21 5.36 -35.71
C ILE A 604 0.82 4.74 -35.51
N TYR A 605 -0.19 5.57 -35.25
CA TYR A 605 -1.58 5.13 -35.19
C TYR A 605 -2.03 4.63 -36.56
N ILE A 606 -2.57 3.42 -36.63
CA ILE A 606 -2.98 2.78 -37.89
C ILE A 606 -4.50 2.58 -37.99
N GLY A 607 -5.27 3.07 -37.02
CA GLY A 607 -6.71 2.82 -36.96
C GLY A 607 -7.06 1.53 -36.25
N LEU A 608 -8.24 0.99 -36.55
CA LEU A 608 -8.66 -0.31 -36.04
C LEU A 608 -7.95 -1.42 -36.82
N PRO A 609 -7.53 -2.51 -36.14
CA PRO A 609 -7.00 -3.68 -36.84
C PRO A 609 -8.08 -4.31 -37.73
N LYS A 610 -7.68 -4.97 -38.82
CA LYS A 610 -8.66 -5.71 -39.63
C LYS A 610 -9.09 -6.98 -38.90
N VAL A 611 -10.32 -7.41 -39.15
CA VAL A 611 -10.97 -8.51 -38.43
C VAL A 611 -10.28 -9.86 -38.72
N ASP A 612 -9.72 -10.01 -39.91
CA ASP A 612 -8.99 -11.19 -40.40
C ASP A 612 -7.49 -11.20 -40.04
N GLU A 613 -6.98 -10.13 -39.42
CA GLU A 613 -5.58 -10.05 -39.02
C GLU A 613 -5.29 -10.84 -37.74
N ASN A 614 -4.13 -11.47 -37.71
CA ASN A 614 -3.58 -12.08 -36.51
C ASN A 614 -2.77 -11.04 -35.73
N ALA A 615 -3.16 -10.76 -34.49
CA ALA A 615 -2.40 -9.92 -33.58
C ALA A 615 -1.51 -10.77 -32.66
N ILE A 616 -0.32 -10.27 -32.35
CA ILE A 616 0.61 -10.91 -31.42
C ILE A 616 0.22 -10.48 -30.00
N VAL A 617 -0.10 -11.45 -29.15
CA VAL A 617 -0.55 -11.21 -27.76
C VAL A 617 0.57 -11.44 -26.74
N SER A 618 1.48 -12.35 -27.07
CA SER A 618 2.69 -12.73 -26.33
C SER A 618 3.64 -13.47 -27.28
N ASP A 619 4.89 -13.75 -26.88
CA ASP A 619 5.89 -14.41 -27.75
C ASP A 619 5.31 -15.59 -28.56
N GLY A 620 5.20 -15.40 -29.89
CA GLY A 620 4.72 -16.39 -30.84
C GLY A 620 3.23 -16.74 -30.80
N VAL A 621 2.45 -16.17 -29.87
CA VAL A 621 1.01 -16.44 -29.75
C VAL A 621 0.24 -15.44 -30.60
N HIS A 622 -0.22 -15.91 -31.75
CA HIS A 622 -1.14 -15.19 -32.61
C HIS A 622 -2.58 -15.41 -32.16
N VAL A 623 -3.31 -14.32 -32.01
CA VAL A 623 -4.75 -14.35 -31.77
C VAL A 623 -5.43 -13.60 -32.90
N ASN A 624 -6.46 -14.22 -33.43
CA ASN A 624 -7.33 -13.59 -34.41
C ASN A 624 -8.11 -12.43 -33.75
N ILE A 625 -8.12 -11.25 -34.40
CA ILE A 625 -8.75 -10.04 -33.88
C ILE A 625 -10.25 -10.21 -33.66
N GLU A 626 -10.95 -10.93 -34.54
CA GLU A 626 -12.37 -11.27 -34.37
C GLU A 626 -12.59 -12.05 -33.07
N GLN A 627 -11.79 -13.09 -32.83
CA GLN A 627 -11.86 -13.88 -31.60
C GLN A 627 -11.62 -13.01 -30.36
N TRP A 628 -10.62 -12.12 -30.42
CA TRP A 628 -10.32 -11.18 -29.34
C TRP A 628 -11.52 -10.27 -29.04
N GLN A 629 -12.04 -9.60 -30.07
CA GLN A 629 -13.17 -8.69 -29.93
C GLN A 629 -14.41 -9.40 -29.44
N ASN A 630 -14.68 -10.63 -29.90
CA ASN A 630 -15.81 -11.44 -29.46
C ASN A 630 -15.75 -11.79 -27.96
N GLU A 631 -14.58 -12.12 -27.41
CA GLU A 631 -14.46 -12.39 -25.97
C GLU A 631 -14.68 -11.13 -25.13
N TRP A 632 -14.13 -9.98 -25.55
CA TRP A 632 -14.36 -8.71 -24.86
C TRP A 632 -15.81 -8.21 -25.02
N ALA A 633 -16.44 -8.44 -26.16
CA ALA A 633 -17.84 -8.11 -26.42
C ALA A 633 -18.78 -8.82 -25.42
N ARG A 634 -18.50 -10.05 -25.00
CA ARG A 634 -19.28 -10.75 -23.96
C ARG A 634 -19.29 -9.99 -22.63
N LEU A 635 -18.15 -9.41 -22.25
CA LEU A 635 -18.04 -8.61 -21.03
C LEU A 635 -18.76 -7.26 -21.20
N LEU A 636 -18.64 -6.61 -22.36
CA LEU A 636 -19.37 -5.38 -22.68
C LEU A 636 -20.89 -5.60 -22.67
N GLU A 637 -21.37 -6.71 -23.20
CA GLU A 637 -22.81 -7.01 -23.27
C GLU A 637 -23.42 -7.13 -21.87
N THR A 638 -22.69 -7.75 -20.95
CA THR A 638 -23.06 -7.92 -19.53
C THR A 638 -22.86 -6.64 -18.71
N SER A 639 -22.16 -5.63 -19.24
CA SER A 639 -21.88 -4.40 -18.50
C SER A 639 -23.12 -3.50 -18.42
N ASP A 640 -23.47 -3.09 -17.21
CA ASP A 640 -24.57 -2.13 -16.96
C ASP A 640 -24.24 -0.72 -17.48
N GLU A 641 -22.95 -0.39 -17.50
CA GLU A 641 -22.47 0.93 -17.88
C GLU A 641 -21.11 0.82 -18.56
N ILE A 642 -21.00 1.43 -19.75
CA ILE A 642 -19.75 1.52 -20.51
C ILE A 642 -19.36 2.99 -20.62
N SER A 643 -18.21 3.36 -20.05
CA SER A 643 -17.71 4.73 -20.06
C SER A 643 -16.45 4.87 -20.91
N VAL A 644 -16.45 5.91 -21.75
CA VAL A 644 -15.29 6.42 -22.50
C VAL A 644 -15.04 7.86 -22.10
N PHE A 645 -13.84 8.40 -22.33
CA PHE A 645 -13.42 9.66 -21.73
C PHE A 645 -13.26 10.84 -22.72
N SER A 646 -13.52 10.60 -24.00
CA SER A 646 -13.56 11.61 -25.08
C SER A 646 -14.54 11.20 -26.17
N ASN A 647 -14.92 12.13 -27.06
CA ASN A 647 -15.75 11.76 -28.22
C ASN A 647 -14.97 10.88 -29.21
N ASN A 648 -13.67 11.11 -29.36
CA ASN A 648 -12.78 10.35 -30.22
C ASN A 648 -12.72 8.88 -29.76
N SER A 649 -12.55 8.65 -28.46
CA SER A 649 -12.63 7.29 -27.91
C SER A 649 -14.00 6.67 -28.11
N ARG A 650 -15.09 7.45 -28.01
CA ARG A 650 -16.44 6.95 -28.33
C ARG A 650 -16.51 6.47 -29.77
N ASP A 651 -16.02 7.25 -30.72
CA ASP A 651 -16.08 6.93 -32.14
C ASP A 651 -15.25 5.68 -32.47
N ILE A 652 -14.04 5.56 -31.89
CA ILE A 652 -13.19 4.37 -32.03
C ILE A 652 -13.90 3.13 -31.46
N VAL A 653 -14.41 3.22 -30.22
CA VAL A 653 -15.07 2.08 -29.55
C VAL A 653 -16.37 1.71 -30.25
N CYS A 654 -17.17 2.67 -30.73
CA CYS A 654 -18.41 2.38 -31.47
C CYS A 654 -18.15 1.74 -32.83
N LYS A 655 -17.03 2.06 -33.47
CA LYS A 655 -16.61 1.39 -34.71
C LYS A 655 -16.20 -0.07 -34.45
N ALA A 656 -15.51 -0.34 -33.34
CA ALA A 656 -15.13 -1.69 -32.95
C ALA A 656 -16.31 -2.54 -32.43
N TYR A 657 -17.26 -1.92 -31.73
CA TYR A 657 -18.42 -2.58 -31.11
C TYR A 657 -19.74 -1.87 -31.46
N PRO A 658 -20.21 -1.96 -32.71
CA PRO A 658 -21.39 -1.22 -33.18
C PRO A 658 -22.66 -1.57 -32.38
N GLU A 659 -22.83 -2.85 -32.03
CA GLU A 659 -23.98 -3.35 -31.26
C GLU A 659 -24.12 -2.71 -29.86
N HIS A 660 -23.02 -2.21 -29.29
CA HIS A 660 -22.99 -1.67 -27.93
C HIS A 660 -23.09 -0.13 -27.91
N ARG A 661 -23.28 0.51 -29.07
CA ARG A 661 -23.28 1.98 -29.23
C ARG A 661 -24.22 2.69 -28.27
N SER A 662 -25.40 2.14 -28.01
CA SER A 662 -26.41 2.72 -27.11
C SER A 662 -26.00 2.69 -25.63
N LYS A 663 -25.14 1.74 -25.22
CA LYS A 663 -24.65 1.58 -23.84
C LYS A 663 -23.43 2.48 -23.55
N ILE A 664 -22.70 2.93 -24.58
CA ILE A 664 -21.46 3.73 -24.45
C ILE A 664 -21.76 5.19 -24.11
N LYS A 665 -21.22 5.67 -22.99
CA LYS A 665 -21.38 7.05 -22.51
C LYS A 665 -20.04 7.77 -22.39
N VAL A 666 -19.99 9.01 -22.87
CA VAL A 666 -18.81 9.88 -22.73
C VAL A 666 -18.86 10.54 -21.34
N LYS A 667 -17.87 10.24 -20.50
CA LYS A 667 -17.74 10.76 -19.13
C LYS A 667 -16.29 11.19 -18.89
N PRO A 668 -15.86 12.37 -19.38
CA PRO A 668 -14.48 12.80 -19.26
C PRO A 668 -14.01 12.82 -17.80
N HIS A 669 -12.74 12.50 -17.57
CA HIS A 669 -12.15 12.63 -16.23
C HIS A 669 -12.07 14.10 -15.82
N LYS A 670 -12.03 14.32 -14.51
CA LYS A 670 -11.76 15.63 -13.91
C LYS A 670 -10.30 15.69 -13.49
N MET A 671 -9.79 16.91 -13.40
CA MET A 671 -8.49 17.19 -12.80
C MET A 671 -8.42 16.60 -11.39
N LEU A 672 -7.36 15.85 -11.12
CA LEU A 672 -7.19 15.14 -9.84
C LEU A 672 -6.77 16.08 -8.70
N GLN A 673 -6.16 17.20 -9.05
CA GLN A 673 -5.67 18.23 -8.13
C GLN A 673 -5.63 19.61 -8.82
N PRO A 674 -5.65 20.70 -8.05
CA PRO A 674 -5.50 22.05 -8.60
C PRO A 674 -4.16 22.24 -9.30
N VAL A 675 -4.16 22.98 -10.41
CA VAL A 675 -2.95 23.34 -11.16
C VAL A 675 -2.62 24.81 -10.92
N PRO A 676 -1.35 25.15 -10.61
CA PRO A 676 -0.95 26.55 -10.47
C PRO A 676 -0.98 27.27 -11.82
N LEU A 677 -1.52 28.49 -11.83
CA LEU A 677 -1.38 29.40 -12.97
C LEU A 677 0.06 29.88 -13.08
N ILE A 678 0.63 29.77 -14.29
CA ILE A 678 1.97 30.24 -14.59
C ILE A 678 1.86 31.64 -15.18
N LYS A 679 2.49 32.63 -14.54
CA LYS A 679 2.65 33.95 -15.13
C LYS A 679 3.61 33.84 -16.31
N ARG A 680 3.18 34.30 -17.49
CA ARG A 680 4.05 34.36 -18.66
C ARG A 680 5.22 35.31 -18.35
N PRO A 681 6.47 34.92 -18.61
CA PRO A 681 7.60 35.82 -18.43
C PRO A 681 7.44 37.08 -19.30
N GLU A 682 7.48 38.27 -18.70
CA GLU A 682 7.49 39.54 -19.42
C GLU A 682 8.89 39.83 -19.98
N GLY A 683 9.00 40.22 -21.24
CA GLY A 683 10.25 40.68 -21.86
C GLY A 683 11.25 39.61 -22.31
N GLN A 684 10.84 38.34 -22.46
CA GLN A 684 11.76 37.27 -22.86
C GLN A 684 12.15 37.26 -24.34
N ILE A 685 13.47 37.14 -24.59
CA ILE A 685 14.09 37.05 -25.93
C ILE A 685 14.10 35.60 -26.47
N ARG A 686 14.12 34.57 -25.59
CA ARG A 686 14.25 33.16 -25.97
C ARG A 686 13.04 32.32 -25.52
N ARG A 687 12.41 31.61 -26.46
CA ARG A 687 11.31 30.67 -26.20
C ARG A 687 11.82 29.35 -25.63
N VAL A 688 11.11 28.79 -24.66
CA VAL A 688 11.41 27.47 -24.09
C VAL A 688 10.14 26.63 -24.04
N ILE A 689 10.18 25.50 -24.75
CA ILE A 689 9.10 24.53 -24.79
C ILE A 689 9.32 23.47 -23.71
N GLY A 690 8.36 23.33 -22.81
CA GLY A 690 8.27 22.21 -21.88
C GLY A 690 7.55 21.03 -22.50
N VAL A 691 8.15 19.84 -22.52
CA VAL A 691 7.48 18.59 -22.92
C VAL A 691 6.98 17.90 -21.66
N LEU A 692 5.67 17.89 -21.46
CA LEU A 692 5.07 17.47 -20.18
C LEU A 692 4.70 15.98 -20.18
N GLY A 693 5.15 15.26 -19.14
CA GLY A 693 4.79 13.87 -18.86
C GLY A 693 5.91 12.86 -19.05
N ASP A 694 5.60 11.59 -18.78
CA ASP A 694 6.51 10.47 -19.03
C ASP A 694 6.50 10.06 -20.51
N ILE A 695 7.50 10.49 -21.27
CA ILE A 695 7.55 10.40 -22.74
C ILE A 695 8.19 9.08 -23.19
N GLY A 696 7.34 8.10 -23.48
CA GLY A 696 7.68 6.85 -24.18
C GLY A 696 7.55 6.97 -25.71
N VAL A 697 7.80 5.87 -26.44
CA VAL A 697 7.66 5.79 -27.91
C VAL A 697 6.27 6.26 -28.34
N GLN A 698 5.22 5.67 -27.77
CA GLN A 698 3.81 5.98 -28.04
C GLN A 698 3.43 7.42 -27.65
N LYS A 699 4.16 8.03 -26.72
CA LYS A 699 3.97 9.42 -26.33
C LYS A 699 4.87 10.41 -27.09
N GLY A 700 5.47 9.97 -28.19
CA GLY A 700 6.21 10.85 -29.11
C GLY A 700 7.70 10.99 -28.84
N ALA A 701 8.32 10.11 -28.04
CA ALA A 701 9.76 10.19 -27.78
C ALA A 701 10.60 10.21 -29.07
N MET A 702 10.23 9.41 -30.08
CA MET A 702 10.91 9.39 -31.38
C MET A 702 10.73 10.71 -32.14
N ILE A 703 9.55 11.32 -32.07
CA ILE A 703 9.25 12.61 -32.70
C ILE A 703 10.11 13.71 -32.08
N ILE A 704 10.19 13.75 -30.74
CA ILE A 704 11.03 14.70 -30.02
C ILE A 704 12.51 14.50 -30.36
N SER A 705 13.00 13.26 -30.33
CA SER A 705 14.40 12.94 -30.67
C SER A 705 14.79 13.42 -32.07
N ARG A 706 13.92 13.17 -33.07
CA ARG A 706 14.15 13.57 -34.46
C ARG A 706 14.01 15.09 -34.69
N SER A 707 13.25 15.79 -33.85
CA SER A 707 12.97 17.22 -34.01
C SER A 707 13.88 18.12 -33.16
N ALA A 708 14.44 17.62 -32.06
CA ALA A 708 15.14 18.43 -31.06
C ALA A 708 16.29 19.29 -31.62
N THR A 709 17.15 18.73 -32.46
CA THR A 709 18.26 19.47 -33.08
C THR A 709 17.77 20.59 -33.99
N SER A 710 16.66 20.38 -34.72
CA SER A 710 16.07 21.40 -35.58
C SER A 710 15.37 22.49 -34.76
N ILE A 711 14.68 22.12 -33.68
CA ILE A 711 14.10 23.08 -32.72
C ILE A 711 15.19 23.97 -32.11
N GLU A 712 16.34 23.40 -31.76
CA GLU A 712 17.50 24.16 -31.26
C GLU A 712 18.04 25.14 -32.30
N LYS A 713 18.11 24.75 -33.58
CA LYS A 713 18.51 25.64 -34.68
C LYS A 713 17.55 26.83 -34.88
N LEU A 714 16.28 26.69 -34.48
CA LEU A 714 15.31 27.79 -34.45
C LEU A 714 15.48 28.71 -33.23
N GLY A 715 16.51 28.49 -32.39
CA GLY A 715 16.77 29.26 -31.17
C GLY A 715 15.91 28.87 -29.97
N ILE A 716 15.04 27.85 -30.11
CA ILE A 716 14.07 27.46 -29.09
C ILE A 716 14.72 26.46 -28.11
N GLY A 717 14.56 26.72 -26.81
CA GLY A 717 14.94 25.78 -25.75
C GLY A 717 13.92 24.65 -25.61
N LEU A 718 14.38 23.44 -25.27
CA LEU A 718 13.52 22.29 -25.05
C LEU A 718 13.84 21.62 -23.70
N VAL A 719 12.83 21.41 -22.88
CA VAL A 719 12.97 20.78 -21.55
C VAL A 719 11.92 19.69 -21.39
N ILE A 720 12.33 18.49 -20.98
CA ILE A 720 11.41 17.40 -20.63
C ILE A 720 11.04 17.51 -19.15
N VAL A 721 9.75 17.77 -18.88
CA VAL A 721 9.15 17.81 -17.54
C VAL A 721 8.46 16.48 -17.29
N GLY A 722 9.24 15.50 -16.85
CA GLY A 722 8.86 14.10 -16.70
C GLY A 722 10.02 13.17 -17.04
N ASN A 723 9.75 11.86 -17.09
CA ASN A 723 10.75 10.89 -17.53
C ASN A 723 10.77 10.79 -19.06
N PHE A 724 11.95 10.65 -19.67
CA PHE A 724 12.09 10.36 -21.09
C PHE A 724 12.55 8.91 -21.30
N ASP A 725 12.17 8.28 -22.42
CA ASP A 725 12.62 6.93 -22.73
C ASP A 725 14.15 6.88 -22.82
N PRO A 726 14.85 6.18 -21.90
CA PRO A 726 16.30 6.17 -21.90
C PRO A 726 16.86 5.54 -23.17
N ALA A 727 16.13 4.65 -23.86
CA ALA A 727 16.59 3.96 -25.07
C ALA A 727 16.73 4.89 -26.28
N ILE A 728 16.07 6.04 -26.26
CA ILE A 728 16.03 6.99 -27.38
C ILE A 728 17.00 8.14 -27.09
N PRO A 729 17.95 8.42 -28.01
CA PRO A 729 18.93 9.49 -27.79
C PRO A 729 18.27 10.88 -27.85
N LEU A 730 18.77 11.80 -27.01
CA LEU A 730 18.46 13.22 -27.08
C LEU A 730 19.76 14.02 -27.19
N PRO A 731 19.75 15.16 -27.90
CA PRO A 731 20.91 16.03 -27.96
C PRO A 731 21.21 16.61 -26.56
N PRO A 732 22.49 16.91 -26.24
CA PRO A 732 22.90 17.38 -24.91
C PRO A 732 22.24 18.69 -24.46
N SER A 733 21.71 19.47 -25.40
CA SER A 733 21.00 20.72 -25.20
C SER A 733 19.62 20.52 -24.53
N VAL A 734 19.01 19.35 -24.66
CA VAL A 734 17.70 19.05 -24.08
C VAL A 734 17.86 18.61 -22.63
N ARG A 735 17.28 19.39 -21.70
CA ARG A 735 17.31 19.07 -20.27
C ARG A 735 16.18 18.13 -19.91
N ILE A 736 16.44 17.15 -19.04
CA ILE A 736 15.42 16.26 -18.46
C ILE A 736 15.30 16.60 -16.98
N HIS A 737 14.14 17.10 -16.56
CA HIS A 737 13.85 17.41 -15.16
C HIS A 737 13.63 16.14 -14.32
N GLY A 738 12.91 15.16 -14.87
CA GLY A 738 12.47 13.97 -14.14
C GLY A 738 11.05 14.08 -13.62
N SER A 739 10.66 13.16 -12.73
CA SER A 739 9.31 13.12 -12.16
C SER A 739 8.95 14.45 -11.48
N TYR A 740 7.69 14.87 -11.62
CA TYR A 740 7.17 16.11 -11.04
C TYR A 740 5.88 15.83 -10.23
N SER A 741 5.55 16.77 -9.33
CA SER A 741 4.20 16.89 -8.78
C SER A 741 3.47 18.03 -9.48
N VAL A 742 2.15 17.94 -9.65
CA VAL A 742 1.38 19.00 -10.36
C VAL A 742 1.48 20.34 -9.63
N SER A 743 1.58 20.33 -8.30
CA SER A 743 1.82 21.54 -7.49
C SER A 743 3.15 22.23 -7.79
N ASP A 744 4.15 21.51 -8.29
CA ASP A 744 5.47 22.07 -8.61
C ASP A 744 5.55 22.66 -10.01
N LEU A 745 4.53 22.48 -10.86
CA LEU A 745 4.56 22.96 -12.25
C LEU A 745 4.85 24.46 -12.36
N GLY A 746 4.36 25.28 -11.42
CA GLY A 746 4.66 26.71 -11.36
C GLY A 746 6.15 27.00 -11.12
N LYS A 747 6.77 26.27 -10.20
CA LYS A 747 8.20 26.42 -9.89
C LYS A 747 9.08 25.92 -11.04
N ILE A 748 8.72 24.77 -11.62
CA ILE A 748 9.41 24.17 -12.76
C ILE A 748 9.37 25.14 -13.95
N ALA A 749 8.21 25.72 -14.20
CA ALA A 749 8.05 26.68 -15.28
C ALA A 749 8.92 27.93 -15.10
N GLY A 750 8.99 28.48 -13.88
CA GLY A 750 9.89 29.58 -13.56
C GLY A 750 11.38 29.19 -13.65
N GLN A 751 11.75 27.97 -13.22
CA GLN A 751 13.14 27.50 -13.25
C GLN A 751 13.70 27.39 -14.68
N TYR A 752 12.86 26.96 -15.62
CA TYR A 752 13.25 26.74 -17.02
C TYR A 752 12.74 27.80 -17.96
N ASP A 753 12.14 28.88 -17.43
CA ASP A 753 11.66 29.98 -18.24
C ASP A 753 10.66 29.51 -19.32
N LEU A 754 9.75 28.60 -18.94
CA LEU A 754 8.84 27.95 -19.90
C LEU A 754 7.84 28.94 -20.47
N THR A 755 7.71 28.92 -21.79
CA THR A 755 6.77 29.77 -22.53
C THR A 755 5.59 28.99 -23.08
N ASP A 756 5.82 27.74 -23.46
CA ASP A 756 4.85 26.90 -24.15
C ASP A 756 4.99 25.44 -23.67
N TRP A 757 3.90 24.70 -23.65
CA TRP A 757 3.86 23.26 -23.41
C TRP A 757 3.72 22.49 -24.73
N LEU A 758 4.35 21.33 -24.81
CA LEU A 758 4.18 20.36 -25.88
C LEU A 758 3.79 19.00 -25.28
N VAL A 759 2.68 18.43 -25.79
CA VAL A 759 2.25 17.05 -25.53
C VAL A 759 2.35 16.28 -26.85
N PRO A 760 3.48 15.59 -27.11
CA PRO A 760 3.79 15.03 -28.42
C PRO A 760 3.18 13.65 -28.65
N SER A 761 2.09 13.33 -27.96
CA SER A 761 1.49 11.99 -27.99
C SER A 761 0.98 11.64 -29.39
N VAL A 762 1.43 10.51 -29.93
CA VAL A 762 1.18 10.09 -31.33
C VAL A 762 0.13 8.98 -31.47
N TRP A 763 -0.49 8.62 -30.35
CA TRP A 763 -1.59 7.65 -30.28
C TRP A 763 -2.84 8.35 -29.74
N PRO A 764 -4.06 7.87 -30.05
CA PRO A 764 -5.28 8.54 -29.59
C PRO A 764 -5.52 8.28 -28.10
N GLU A 765 -4.97 9.08 -27.19
CA GLU A 765 -5.18 8.87 -25.76
C GLU A 765 -6.68 8.86 -25.43
N THR A 766 -7.09 7.95 -24.55
CA THR A 766 -8.49 7.86 -24.10
C THR A 766 -8.88 9.09 -23.27
N PHE A 767 -7.95 9.53 -22.43
CA PHE A 767 -7.93 10.80 -21.72
C PHE A 767 -6.48 11.21 -21.45
N SER A 768 -6.15 12.49 -21.63
CA SER A 768 -4.78 12.99 -21.39
C SER A 768 -4.72 13.94 -20.19
N PHE A 769 -4.32 13.42 -19.02
CA PHE A 769 -4.10 14.25 -17.83
C PHE A 769 -3.05 15.33 -18.09
N THR A 770 -1.96 14.99 -18.77
CA THR A 770 -0.87 15.92 -19.10
C THR A 770 -1.34 17.07 -19.97
N THR A 771 -2.22 16.84 -20.95
CA THR A 771 -2.78 17.93 -21.75
C THR A 771 -3.65 18.86 -20.92
N HIS A 772 -4.50 18.32 -20.04
CA HIS A 772 -5.35 19.14 -19.18
C HIS A 772 -4.53 19.91 -18.14
N GLU A 773 -3.48 19.30 -17.59
CA GLU A 773 -2.52 19.95 -16.69
C GLU A 773 -1.81 21.11 -17.40
N ALA A 774 -1.25 20.87 -18.58
CA ALA A 774 -0.59 21.89 -19.39
C ALA A 774 -1.52 23.08 -19.71
N LEU A 775 -2.74 22.78 -20.18
CA LEU A 775 -3.75 23.80 -20.49
C LEU A 775 -4.13 24.62 -19.25
N ALA A 776 -4.34 23.95 -18.11
CA ALA A 776 -4.74 24.60 -16.86
C ALA A 776 -3.66 25.53 -16.27
N THR A 777 -2.39 25.41 -16.70
CA THR A 777 -1.36 26.36 -16.30
C THR A 777 -1.50 27.75 -16.93
N GLY A 778 -2.27 27.89 -18.02
CA GLY A 778 -2.43 29.14 -18.78
C GLY A 778 -1.35 29.41 -19.84
N LEU A 779 -0.30 28.59 -19.91
CA LEU A 779 0.65 28.64 -21.03
C LEU A 779 0.03 28.07 -22.31
N ASN A 780 0.53 28.50 -23.47
CA ASN A 780 0.11 27.91 -24.75
C ASN A 780 0.46 26.42 -24.74
N THR A 781 -0.46 25.57 -25.17
CA THR A 781 -0.26 24.12 -25.16
C THR A 781 -0.46 23.55 -26.55
N HIS A 782 0.57 22.88 -27.06
CA HIS A 782 0.61 22.25 -28.38
C HIS A 782 0.44 20.74 -28.23
N ALA A 783 -0.48 20.13 -29.00
CA ALA A 783 -0.62 18.69 -29.04
C ALA A 783 -1.10 18.22 -30.42
N PHE A 784 -0.74 17.00 -30.82
CA PHE A 784 -1.26 16.43 -32.06
C PHE A 784 -2.79 16.31 -32.04
N ALA A 785 -3.43 16.61 -33.16
CA ALA A 785 -4.87 16.61 -33.39
C ALA A 785 -5.43 15.18 -33.51
N ILE A 786 -5.14 14.35 -32.52
CA ILE A 786 -5.56 12.95 -32.41
C ILE A 786 -5.99 12.67 -30.97
N GLY A 787 -6.95 11.76 -30.78
CA GLY A 787 -7.37 11.33 -29.44
C GLY A 787 -7.99 12.42 -28.57
N ALA A 788 -8.09 12.14 -27.28
CA ALA A 788 -8.58 13.08 -26.28
C ALA A 788 -7.66 14.30 -26.13
N GLN A 789 -6.35 14.15 -26.34
CA GLN A 789 -5.42 15.28 -26.29
C GLN A 789 -5.71 16.29 -27.39
N GLY A 790 -6.00 15.84 -28.61
CA GLY A 790 -6.35 16.68 -29.75
C GLY A 790 -7.66 17.42 -29.52
N GLU A 791 -8.68 16.74 -28.99
CA GLU A 791 -9.95 17.39 -28.61
C GLU A 791 -9.76 18.45 -27.53
N ALA A 792 -8.92 18.18 -26.53
CA ALA A 792 -8.69 19.11 -25.43
C ALA A 792 -8.02 20.39 -25.92
N VAL A 793 -6.97 20.29 -26.73
CA VAL A 793 -6.30 21.49 -27.27
C VAL A 793 -7.15 22.22 -28.30
N ALA A 794 -7.99 21.52 -29.08
CA ALA A 794 -8.88 22.19 -30.04
C ALA A 794 -9.99 23.02 -29.37
N LYS A 795 -10.39 22.66 -28.14
CA LYS A 795 -11.46 23.36 -27.40
C LYS A 795 -10.94 24.50 -26.51
N ALA A 796 -9.65 24.53 -26.20
CA ALA A 796 -9.08 25.48 -25.25
C ALA A 796 -8.55 26.74 -25.96
N GLU A 797 -8.76 27.92 -25.35
CA GLU A 797 -8.30 29.21 -25.91
C GLU A 797 -6.78 29.29 -26.05
N ASN A 798 -6.04 28.66 -25.14
CA ASN A 798 -4.58 28.55 -25.16
C ASN A 798 -4.09 27.24 -25.81
N GLY A 799 -4.97 26.49 -26.49
CA GLY A 799 -4.65 25.23 -27.14
C GLY A 799 -4.33 25.38 -28.62
N TYR A 800 -3.34 24.60 -29.10
CA TYR A 800 -2.89 24.58 -30.48
C TYR A 800 -2.79 23.15 -30.99
N ALA A 801 -3.73 22.78 -31.87
CA ALA A 801 -3.77 21.47 -32.48
C ALA A 801 -2.72 21.36 -33.60
N VAL A 802 -1.75 20.47 -33.44
CA VAL A 802 -0.76 20.12 -34.48
C VAL A 802 -1.42 19.12 -35.43
N PRO A 803 -1.46 19.36 -36.75
CA PRO A 803 -2.07 18.43 -37.69
C PRO A 803 -1.48 17.01 -37.57
N TYR A 804 -2.33 15.99 -37.65
CA TYR A 804 -1.92 14.58 -37.59
C TYR A 804 -2.40 13.86 -38.83
N PHE A 805 -1.46 13.42 -39.65
CA PHE A 805 -1.73 12.60 -40.84
C PHE A 805 -0.76 11.43 -40.83
N THR A 806 -1.28 10.21 -40.96
CA THR A 806 -0.50 8.96 -40.88
C THR A 806 0.52 8.81 -42.01
N GLU A 807 0.25 9.45 -43.16
CA GLU A 807 1.12 9.44 -44.34
C GLU A 807 2.29 10.44 -44.24
N ASN A 808 2.19 11.42 -43.33
CA ASN A 808 3.17 12.48 -43.19
C ASN A 808 4.25 12.14 -42.15
N ASP A 809 5.45 12.70 -42.35
CA ASP A 809 6.48 12.67 -41.30
C ASP A 809 6.06 13.61 -40.15
N LEU A 810 5.56 13.02 -39.07
CA LEU A 810 5.06 13.75 -37.90
C LEU A 810 6.13 14.65 -37.27
N ALA A 811 7.43 14.32 -37.40
CA ALA A 811 8.51 15.20 -36.93
C ALA A 811 8.61 16.48 -37.79
N LYS A 812 8.51 16.35 -39.11
CA LYS A 812 8.47 17.52 -40.02
C LYS A 812 7.21 18.36 -39.79
N THR A 813 6.08 17.70 -39.57
CA THR A 813 4.81 18.37 -39.27
C THR A 813 4.89 19.18 -37.99
N LEU A 814 5.48 18.61 -36.93
CA LEU A 814 5.73 19.32 -35.68
C LEU A 814 6.66 20.53 -35.89
N LEU A 815 7.75 20.38 -36.65
CA LEU A 815 8.68 21.47 -36.93
C LEU A 815 7.99 22.63 -37.67
N SER A 816 7.22 22.33 -38.73
CA SER A 816 6.46 23.33 -39.47
C SER A 816 5.42 24.05 -38.59
N HIS A 817 4.79 23.31 -37.66
CA HIS A 817 3.88 23.88 -36.66
C HIS A 817 4.60 24.85 -35.72
N ILE A 818 5.76 24.45 -35.18
CA ILE A 818 6.58 25.28 -34.28
C ILE A 818 7.02 26.57 -34.99
N GLU A 819 7.51 26.46 -36.24
CA GLU A 819 7.90 27.64 -37.02
C GLU A 819 6.72 28.59 -37.24
N THR A 820 5.52 28.07 -37.49
CA THR A 820 4.35 28.89 -37.77
C THR A 820 3.76 29.53 -36.51
N HIS A 821 3.60 28.74 -35.44
CA HIS A 821 2.83 29.16 -34.26
C HIS A 821 3.67 29.70 -33.11
N ILE A 822 4.95 29.32 -33.04
CA ILE A 822 5.85 29.76 -31.96
C ILE A 822 6.83 30.81 -32.50
N VAL A 823 7.40 30.61 -33.69
CA VAL A 823 8.36 31.56 -34.26
C VAL A 823 7.67 32.75 -34.95
N LYS A 824 6.84 32.51 -36.00
CA LYS A 824 6.22 33.60 -36.79
C LYS A 824 5.20 34.42 -36.00
N ARG A 825 4.39 33.78 -35.17
CA ARG A 825 3.41 34.48 -34.32
C ARG A 825 4.05 35.38 -33.28
N TRP A 826 5.27 35.05 -32.85
CA TRP A 826 6.04 35.91 -31.96
C TRP A 826 6.62 37.11 -32.67
N ALA A 827 7.17 36.92 -33.88
CA ALA A 827 7.68 38.02 -34.71
C ALA A 827 6.61 39.08 -35.08
N LEU A 828 5.32 38.75 -34.95
CA LEU A 828 4.19 39.67 -35.16
C LEU A 828 3.69 40.32 -33.85
N ALA A 829 4.10 39.81 -32.69
CA ALA A 829 3.66 40.26 -31.36
C ALA A 829 4.75 41.00 -30.56
N SER A 830 6.03 40.81 -30.93
CA SER A 830 7.16 41.68 -30.60
C SER A 830 7.23 42.85 -31.56
#